data_AF-A0A3D6B553-F1
#
_entry.id   AF-A0A3D6B553-F1
#
_cell.length_a   1.000
_cell.length_b   1.000
_cell.length_c   1.000
_cell.angle_alpha   90.00
_cell.angle_beta   90.00
_cell.angle_gamma   90.00
#
_symmetry.space_group_name_H-M   'P 1'
#
loop_
_entity.id
_entity.type
_entity.pdbx_description
1 polymer ?
#
loop_
_entity_poly.entity_id
_entity_poly.type
_entity_poly.pdbx_seq_one_letter_code
_entity_poly.pdbx_strand_id
1 'polypeptide(L)'
;MNINAIGNPKWVGKWDWVFLTKNLDVDKILANIDDYKEYWDWAQLTEKLDKEFILNNLGDYYEYWDWEHLLDKRLDCSDLSFSNYLPTIAACLSRMAEEDCSNYWAIITRKFTYDELDDLIRISFNMHMTDIFKWDYLDFYNRDEFNLREYLESDIELIDWHAISGCNKIEKEFSWDEKLFSEKIWFDDVSLFLKNEDFKWDFKELSKVQTFYSRSKILKIKSRFWDWSYICSISPIFSKGEHFAKNFSGFSKYLDYKVLSTRQDTGLKERLIEENISMNWDWNALSMNHSIMFSIKFIKEQKDKPWNWQALSARNDIKLDNESLYELSDKDWSWEAISNRTDLVYDADFISHFIDKPLNWLKMSSLNSFIPNSFTLSRLKGVQLNWKAISSNPHLDKDVLWDYRDLLDWYAVTRNIVNCSDSDFLTKYKDYLDWNFISNNPEFNVTDNNLLLFKDKVIWGKINQRNDFKISERTLELFTDELDWSKISESHEIIFTEALIEKYRGNWDWTKLRKNSQVVDRLSDTLSKYKAGFNCSEFIEQFTERKPYIYHFTHMFPNALNIIKGRKILSRNKSLGHFANAAGSNVNRRGTAHDYARFYYRPQTPTQFYNECLGMDKESGEWRTWWYDGEYYKKWKTYYPQALRLELPKCPMPVFFKFSLEEVIAKMPDICYYSTGNMQTDRAEVIKVTDNPNRLNAQDLYSTVKDGVEVYKQYSQQEFLVLNEFDFSKLNDFQIICYDSEQANILKSQLHGDPICDKIEAGGYDIYHRNNRPLTITEDDFSISISSGYREDSACLSVRGDGISSVVVLNPDNIKRETSSCISAYPSISLKKPLCNVEVVFTDERGREWIVYKQPDLNASSIAIYESPLDHFSNEKGLRDLFNSQVRHYTIKEHTRMVCEQFMKYFSSANVPIRRDLLLVFLTLHDIGKPINREEQYEYTSNIIRKISLDCCGNHYTENDRQILLSLLQGDYIGDYFKGIVNVDKTVDQLSKLALMANMRLSDYLYLYMIYYQCDAASYTADAGGYKYLEPLFEYDDPLTKTFDSDEGLIRMSDNYWKKYIELKNNVYDRENL
;
A
#
# COMPACT_ATOMS: atom_id res chain seq x y z
N MET A 1 -12.28 71.53 4.81
CA MET A 1 -11.79 72.14 3.56
C MET A 1 -12.29 73.58 3.48
N ASN A 2 -11.44 74.55 3.13
CA ASN A 2 -11.88 75.92 2.91
C ASN A 2 -12.49 76.02 1.50
N ILE A 3 -13.76 75.62 1.37
CA ILE A 3 -14.49 75.58 0.08
C ILE A 3 -14.51 76.94 -0.63
N ASN A 4 -14.34 78.04 0.11
CA ASN A 4 -14.26 79.40 -0.43
C ASN A 4 -12.92 79.71 -1.13
N ALA A 5 -11.95 78.77 -1.13
CA ALA A 5 -10.68 78.87 -1.85
C ALA A 5 -10.70 78.20 -3.23
N ILE A 6 -11.83 77.60 -3.65
CA ILE A 6 -12.09 77.20 -5.05
C ILE A 6 -11.95 78.44 -5.93
N GLY A 7 -11.11 78.36 -6.97
CA GLY A 7 -10.65 79.54 -7.73
C GLY A 7 -9.19 79.95 -7.50
N ASN A 8 -8.49 79.36 -6.51
CA ASN A 8 -7.10 79.71 -6.19
C ASN A 8 -6.08 78.67 -6.73
N PRO A 9 -5.25 79.02 -7.74
CA PRO A 9 -4.30 78.10 -8.37
C PRO A 9 -3.31 77.43 -7.41
N LYS A 10 -3.02 78.04 -6.26
CA LYS A 10 -2.05 77.52 -5.28
C LYS A 10 -2.51 76.24 -4.56
N TRP A 11 -3.79 75.89 -4.64
CA TRP A 11 -4.38 74.78 -3.90
C TRP A 11 -4.82 73.60 -4.77
N VAL A 12 -4.76 73.75 -6.09
CA VAL A 12 -5.26 72.78 -7.09
C VAL A 12 -4.67 71.38 -6.89
N GLY A 13 -3.34 71.27 -6.74
CA GLY A 13 -2.67 69.98 -6.50
C GLY A 13 -2.78 69.44 -5.06
N LYS A 14 -3.53 70.12 -4.16
CA LYS A 14 -3.69 69.72 -2.75
C LYS A 14 -5.11 69.33 -2.39
N TRP A 15 -6.03 69.37 -3.35
CA TRP A 15 -7.43 69.01 -3.14
C TRP A 15 -7.68 67.55 -3.49
N ASP A 16 -8.58 66.94 -2.72
CA ASP A 16 -9.20 65.66 -3.07
C ASP A 16 -10.38 65.96 -3.99
N TRP A 17 -10.12 65.89 -5.29
CA TRP A 17 -11.09 66.26 -6.31
C TRP A 17 -12.26 65.29 -6.41
N VAL A 18 -12.06 64.02 -6.09
CA VAL A 18 -13.13 63.00 -5.99
C VAL A 18 -14.10 63.39 -4.87
N PHE A 19 -13.58 63.75 -3.69
CA PHE A 19 -14.41 64.21 -2.58
C PHE A 19 -15.12 65.53 -2.89
N LEU A 20 -14.45 66.47 -3.56
CA LEU A 20 -15.03 67.75 -3.95
C LEU A 20 -16.15 67.59 -4.98
N THR A 21 -15.93 66.83 -6.06
CA THR A 21 -16.95 66.53 -7.06
C THR A 21 -18.21 65.96 -6.40
N LYS A 22 -18.04 65.01 -5.47
CA LYS A 22 -19.16 64.35 -4.78
C LYS A 22 -19.98 65.32 -3.93
N ASN A 23 -19.33 66.19 -3.16
CA ASN A 23 -19.98 66.92 -2.05
C ASN A 23 -20.26 68.41 -2.31
N LEU A 24 -19.71 69.01 -3.38
CA LEU A 24 -19.97 70.41 -3.72
C LEU A 24 -21.35 70.60 -4.36
N ASP A 25 -21.91 71.81 -4.20
CA ASP A 25 -23.13 72.21 -4.90
C ASP A 25 -22.88 72.35 -6.41
N VAL A 26 -23.87 71.97 -7.22
CA VAL A 26 -23.78 71.96 -8.69
C VAL A 26 -23.47 73.36 -9.22
N ASP A 27 -24.12 74.41 -8.70
CA ASP A 27 -23.86 75.79 -9.12
C ASP A 27 -22.39 76.20 -8.93
N LYS A 28 -21.72 75.69 -7.88
CA LYS A 28 -20.29 75.96 -7.62
C LYS A 28 -19.38 75.17 -8.55
N ILE A 29 -19.76 73.95 -8.90
CA ILE A 29 -19.04 73.13 -9.88
C ILE A 29 -19.13 73.81 -11.25
N LEU A 30 -20.35 74.16 -11.70
CA LEU A 30 -20.58 74.80 -13.00
C LEU A 30 -19.87 76.14 -13.14
N ALA A 31 -19.83 76.96 -12.09
CA ALA A 31 -19.11 78.24 -12.12
C ALA A 31 -17.58 78.11 -12.26
N ASN A 32 -17.02 76.91 -12.07
CA ASN A 32 -15.57 76.65 -12.12
C ASN A 32 -15.23 75.41 -12.98
N ILE A 33 -16.16 74.93 -13.82
CA ILE A 33 -15.99 73.66 -14.55
C ILE A 33 -14.87 73.78 -15.59
N ASP A 34 -14.81 74.89 -16.31
CA ASP A 34 -13.79 75.20 -17.32
C ASP A 34 -12.38 75.35 -16.71
N ASP A 35 -12.30 76.04 -15.56
CA ASP A 35 -11.03 76.36 -14.91
C ASP A 35 -10.30 75.12 -14.36
N TYR A 36 -11.04 74.04 -14.06
CA TYR A 36 -10.52 72.82 -13.43
C TYR A 36 -10.91 71.53 -14.14
N LYS A 37 -11.23 71.61 -15.44
CA LYS A 37 -11.67 70.46 -16.24
C LYS A 37 -10.79 69.21 -16.11
N GLU A 38 -9.47 69.33 -15.99
CA GLU A 38 -8.57 68.16 -15.89
C GLU A 38 -8.55 67.51 -14.51
N TYR A 39 -9.16 68.15 -13.51
CA TYR A 39 -9.10 67.71 -12.11
C TYR A 39 -10.41 67.11 -11.61
N TRP A 40 -11.55 67.51 -12.18
CA TRP A 40 -12.84 66.98 -11.76
C TRP A 40 -12.95 65.47 -12.01
N ASP A 41 -13.59 64.75 -11.08
CA ASP A 41 -14.02 63.36 -11.30
C ASP A 41 -15.22 63.32 -12.26
N TRP A 42 -14.94 63.13 -13.55
CA TRP A 42 -15.99 63.21 -14.57
C TRP A 42 -16.97 62.04 -14.58
N ALA A 43 -16.58 60.86 -14.10
CA ALA A 43 -17.53 59.76 -13.94
C ALA A 43 -18.66 60.16 -12.98
N GLN A 44 -18.31 60.79 -11.85
CA GLN A 44 -19.30 61.33 -10.92
C GLN A 44 -20.05 62.55 -11.46
N LEU A 45 -19.40 63.41 -12.26
CA LEU A 45 -20.09 64.55 -12.88
C LEU A 45 -21.14 64.11 -13.88
N THR A 46 -20.86 63.10 -14.70
CA THR A 46 -21.83 62.51 -15.64
C THR A 46 -23.10 62.05 -14.90
N GLU A 47 -22.96 61.49 -13.69
CA GLU A 47 -24.09 61.08 -12.86
C GLU A 47 -24.77 62.27 -12.13
N LYS A 48 -24.02 63.30 -11.75
CA LYS A 48 -24.51 64.37 -10.87
C LYS A 48 -25.12 65.57 -11.59
N LEU A 49 -24.60 65.94 -12.75
CA LEU A 49 -25.06 67.11 -13.51
C LEU A 49 -26.43 66.86 -14.14
N ASP A 50 -27.21 67.92 -14.38
CA ASP A 50 -28.51 67.78 -15.01
C ASP A 50 -28.39 67.40 -16.49
N LYS A 51 -29.39 66.66 -16.99
CA LYS A 51 -29.39 66.11 -18.35
C LYS A 51 -29.34 67.22 -19.42
N GLU A 52 -30.01 68.36 -19.19
CA GLU A 52 -30.06 69.47 -20.14
C GLU A 52 -28.69 70.16 -20.27
N PHE A 53 -27.98 70.38 -19.15
CA PHE A 53 -26.61 70.86 -19.16
C PHE A 53 -25.69 69.91 -19.92
N ILE A 54 -25.75 68.61 -19.65
CA ILE A 54 -24.90 67.62 -20.34
C ILE A 54 -25.14 67.68 -21.85
N LEU A 55 -26.40 67.65 -22.29
CA LEU A 55 -26.77 67.68 -23.71
C LEU A 55 -26.29 68.96 -24.43
N ASN A 56 -26.41 70.12 -23.78
CA ASN A 56 -25.95 71.40 -24.33
C ASN A 56 -24.41 71.52 -24.41
N ASN A 57 -23.66 70.70 -23.66
CA ASN A 57 -22.20 70.77 -23.54
C ASN A 57 -21.49 69.46 -23.95
N LEU A 58 -22.14 68.60 -24.74
CA LEU A 58 -21.56 67.32 -25.20
C LEU A 58 -20.22 67.52 -25.95
N GLY A 59 -20.17 68.54 -26.82
CA GLY A 59 -18.97 68.83 -27.63
C GLY A 59 -17.84 69.49 -26.84
N ASP A 60 -18.16 70.28 -25.81
CA ASP A 60 -17.17 71.07 -25.07
C ASP A 60 -16.34 70.21 -24.12
N TYR A 61 -16.93 69.13 -23.57
CA TYR A 61 -16.28 68.22 -22.62
C TYR A 61 -16.18 66.77 -23.12
N TYR A 62 -16.19 66.56 -24.44
CA TYR A 62 -16.25 65.23 -25.03
C TYR A 62 -15.14 64.27 -24.60
N GLU A 63 -13.94 64.76 -24.28
CA GLU A 63 -12.81 63.93 -23.82
C GLU A 63 -12.94 63.47 -22.36
N TYR A 64 -13.87 64.08 -21.63
CA TYR A 64 -13.98 63.92 -20.19
C TYR A 64 -15.24 63.15 -19.76
N TRP A 65 -16.33 63.24 -20.51
CA TRP A 65 -17.56 62.52 -20.18
C TRP A 65 -17.34 61.01 -20.03
N ASP A 66 -18.03 60.42 -19.05
CA ASP A 66 -18.16 58.96 -18.97
C ASP A 66 -19.22 58.52 -19.98
N TRP A 67 -18.78 58.27 -21.22
CA TRP A 67 -19.65 57.96 -22.35
C TRP A 67 -20.39 56.64 -22.20
N GLU A 68 -19.81 55.65 -21.53
CA GLU A 68 -20.49 54.37 -21.29
C GLU A 68 -21.72 54.59 -20.39
N HIS A 69 -21.53 55.26 -19.25
CA HIS A 69 -22.62 55.57 -18.33
C HIS A 69 -23.64 56.53 -18.95
N LEU A 70 -23.17 57.56 -19.65
CA LEU A 70 -24.01 58.56 -20.30
C LEU A 70 -24.95 57.91 -21.32
N LEU A 71 -24.39 57.12 -22.24
CA LEU A 71 -25.16 56.44 -23.28
C LEU A 71 -26.09 55.40 -22.64
N ASP A 72 -25.59 54.50 -21.78
CA ASP A 72 -26.41 53.42 -21.25
C ASP A 72 -27.53 53.91 -20.32
N LYS A 73 -27.22 54.79 -19.35
CA LYS A 73 -28.12 55.12 -18.22
C LYS A 73 -28.84 56.46 -18.31
N ARG A 74 -28.29 57.43 -19.03
CA ARG A 74 -28.74 58.83 -18.96
C ARG A 74 -29.47 59.31 -20.21
N LEU A 75 -29.11 58.76 -21.37
CA LEU A 75 -29.73 59.10 -22.65
C LEU A 75 -30.75 58.03 -23.08
N ASP A 76 -31.90 58.49 -23.55
CA ASP A 76 -32.96 57.69 -24.12
C ASP A 76 -33.06 57.88 -25.65
N CYS A 77 -33.93 57.09 -26.30
CA CYS A 77 -34.05 57.09 -27.76
C CYS A 77 -34.49 58.45 -28.32
N SER A 78 -35.19 59.28 -27.53
CA SER A 78 -35.61 60.60 -27.98
C SER A 78 -34.44 61.58 -28.05
N ASP A 79 -33.49 61.50 -27.11
CA ASP A 79 -32.25 62.29 -27.14
C ASP A 79 -31.36 61.87 -28.32
N LEU A 80 -31.33 60.55 -28.58
CA LEU A 80 -30.56 59.92 -29.65
C LEU A 80 -31.27 59.95 -31.00
N SER A 81 -32.28 60.80 -31.21
CA SER A 81 -32.88 60.99 -32.53
C SER A 81 -31.97 61.85 -33.43
N PHE A 82 -32.04 61.62 -34.74
CA PHE A 82 -31.25 62.36 -35.73
C PHE A 82 -31.52 63.87 -35.72
N SER A 83 -32.75 64.30 -35.38
CA SER A 83 -33.11 65.72 -35.27
C SER A 83 -32.64 66.39 -33.97
N ASN A 84 -32.10 65.62 -33.03
CA ASN A 84 -31.65 66.11 -31.72
C ASN A 84 -30.11 65.97 -31.61
N TYR A 85 -29.63 65.20 -30.62
CA TYR A 85 -28.22 65.21 -30.23
C TYR A 85 -27.40 64.09 -30.86
N LEU A 86 -28.02 63.15 -31.59
CA LEU A 86 -27.29 62.04 -32.21
C LEU A 86 -26.17 62.52 -33.16
N PRO A 87 -26.33 63.53 -34.04
CA PRO A 87 -25.22 64.02 -34.86
C PRO A 87 -24.07 64.60 -34.04
N THR A 88 -24.38 65.31 -32.94
CA THR A 88 -23.38 65.88 -32.02
C THR A 88 -22.61 64.78 -31.31
N ILE A 89 -23.32 63.76 -30.81
CA ILE A 89 -22.71 62.57 -30.19
C ILE A 89 -21.82 61.85 -31.19
N ALA A 90 -22.32 61.58 -32.40
CA ALA A 90 -21.56 60.92 -33.45
C ALA A 90 -20.26 61.69 -33.80
N ALA A 91 -20.32 63.01 -33.88
CA ALA A 91 -19.14 63.85 -34.07
C ALA A 91 -18.14 63.75 -32.90
N CYS A 92 -18.61 63.68 -31.66
CA CYS A 92 -17.76 63.49 -30.48
C CYS A 92 -17.07 62.12 -30.49
N LEU A 93 -17.84 61.04 -30.70
CA LEU A 93 -17.33 59.67 -30.70
C LEU A 93 -16.33 59.42 -31.85
N SER A 94 -16.51 60.08 -33.00
CA SER A 94 -15.59 59.96 -34.15
C SER A 94 -14.15 60.43 -33.87
N ARG A 95 -13.94 61.16 -32.77
CA ARG A 95 -12.62 61.67 -32.33
C ARG A 95 -11.94 60.75 -31.31
N MET A 96 -12.61 59.68 -30.88
CA MET A 96 -12.11 58.74 -29.88
C MET A 96 -11.29 57.61 -30.50
N ALA A 97 -10.66 56.78 -29.66
CA ALA A 97 -10.02 55.55 -30.10
C ALA A 97 -11.05 54.60 -30.73
N GLU A 98 -10.62 53.84 -31.73
CA GLU A 98 -11.50 52.97 -32.54
C GLU A 98 -12.23 51.90 -31.69
N GLU A 99 -11.54 51.36 -30.67
CA GLU A 99 -12.10 50.37 -29.75
C GLU A 99 -13.23 50.95 -28.88
N ASP A 100 -12.98 52.11 -28.25
CA ASP A 100 -13.98 52.82 -27.44
C ASP A 100 -15.18 53.27 -28.29
N CYS A 101 -14.91 53.81 -29.47
CA CYS A 101 -15.95 54.22 -30.42
C CYS A 101 -16.86 53.04 -30.78
N SER A 102 -16.28 51.88 -31.14
CA SER A 102 -17.04 50.68 -31.48
C SER A 102 -17.92 50.19 -30.31
N ASN A 103 -17.39 50.20 -29.09
CA ASN A 103 -18.14 49.83 -27.88
C ASN A 103 -19.32 50.77 -27.62
N TYR A 104 -19.12 52.09 -27.75
CA TYR A 104 -20.18 53.08 -27.57
C TYR A 104 -21.27 52.97 -28.64
N TRP A 105 -20.90 52.74 -29.89
CA TRP A 105 -21.88 52.50 -30.94
C TRP A 105 -22.68 51.21 -30.74
N ALA A 106 -22.09 50.15 -30.19
CA ALA A 106 -22.85 48.96 -29.79
C ALA A 106 -23.90 49.25 -28.69
N ILE A 107 -23.64 50.20 -27.78
CA ILE A 107 -24.63 50.66 -26.79
C ILE A 107 -25.74 51.47 -27.49
N ILE A 108 -25.37 52.38 -28.40
CA ILE A 108 -26.32 53.22 -29.14
C ILE A 108 -27.24 52.37 -30.02
N THR A 109 -26.68 51.46 -30.82
CA THR A 109 -27.43 50.58 -31.74
C THR A 109 -28.54 49.81 -31.00
N ARG A 110 -28.24 49.27 -29.81
CA ARG A 110 -29.18 48.45 -29.03
C ARG A 110 -30.36 49.22 -28.44
N LYS A 111 -30.36 50.55 -28.48
CA LYS A 111 -31.48 51.36 -27.95
C LYS A 111 -32.65 51.48 -28.91
N PHE A 112 -32.41 51.34 -30.22
CA PHE A 112 -33.45 51.47 -31.22
C PHE A 112 -34.12 50.15 -31.51
N THR A 113 -35.41 50.20 -31.87
CA THR A 113 -36.09 49.06 -32.51
C THR A 113 -35.53 48.81 -33.91
N TYR A 114 -35.89 47.69 -34.54
CA TYR A 114 -35.43 47.37 -35.90
C TYR A 114 -35.79 48.48 -36.90
N ASP A 115 -37.07 48.89 -36.96
CA ASP A 115 -37.54 49.89 -37.92
C ASP A 115 -36.88 51.25 -37.70
N GLU A 116 -36.76 51.70 -36.44
CA GLU A 116 -36.09 52.95 -36.11
C GLU A 116 -34.61 52.94 -36.50
N LEU A 117 -33.92 51.81 -36.30
CA LEU A 117 -32.52 51.68 -36.65
C LEU A 117 -32.31 51.62 -38.17
N ASP A 118 -33.16 50.91 -38.90
CA ASP A 118 -33.11 50.85 -40.37
C ASP A 118 -33.30 52.25 -40.97
N ASP A 119 -34.26 53.03 -40.47
CA ASP A 119 -34.45 54.42 -40.86
C ASP A 119 -33.19 55.27 -40.59
N LEU A 120 -32.56 55.12 -39.42
CA LEU A 120 -31.35 55.86 -39.07
C LEU A 120 -30.13 55.45 -39.91
N ILE A 121 -29.98 54.16 -40.22
CA ILE A 121 -28.95 53.67 -41.14
C ILE A 121 -29.15 54.30 -42.54
N ARG A 122 -30.39 54.31 -43.05
CA ARG A 122 -30.72 54.92 -44.35
C ARG A 122 -30.48 56.42 -44.36
N ILE A 123 -30.88 57.13 -43.31
CA ILE A 123 -30.65 58.59 -43.19
C ILE A 123 -29.15 58.88 -43.18
N SER A 124 -28.40 58.22 -42.31
CA SER A 124 -26.95 58.45 -42.17
C SER A 124 -26.18 58.10 -43.45
N PHE A 125 -26.60 57.06 -44.17
CA PHE A 125 -26.05 56.74 -45.48
C PHE A 125 -26.39 57.77 -46.57
N ASN A 126 -27.66 58.15 -46.71
CA ASN A 126 -28.11 59.13 -47.72
C ASN A 126 -27.48 60.51 -47.52
N MET A 127 -27.07 60.84 -46.29
CA MET A 127 -26.34 62.06 -45.95
C MET A 127 -24.82 61.92 -46.08
N HIS A 128 -24.32 60.76 -46.56
CA HIS A 128 -22.89 60.45 -46.71
C HIS A 128 -22.09 60.57 -45.40
N MET A 129 -22.66 60.12 -44.27
CA MET A 129 -22.06 60.25 -42.93
C MET A 129 -21.55 58.92 -42.33
N THR A 130 -21.34 57.89 -43.15
CA THR A 130 -20.90 56.55 -42.73
C THR A 130 -19.50 56.51 -42.09
N ASP A 131 -18.70 57.56 -42.28
CA ASP A 131 -17.41 57.72 -41.59
C ASP A 131 -17.56 58.18 -40.14
N ILE A 132 -18.71 58.74 -39.78
CA ILE A 132 -19.01 59.31 -38.47
C ILE A 132 -19.97 58.40 -37.70
N PHE A 133 -20.96 57.83 -38.38
CA PHE A 133 -21.93 56.91 -37.80
C PHE A 133 -21.42 55.46 -37.95
N LYS A 134 -20.98 54.85 -36.85
CA LYS A 134 -20.40 53.50 -36.82
C LYS A 134 -21.36 52.48 -36.22
N TRP A 135 -22.55 52.37 -36.80
CA TRP A 135 -23.56 51.40 -36.35
C TRP A 135 -23.00 49.98 -36.21
N ASP A 136 -23.36 49.28 -35.14
CA ASP A 136 -23.15 47.84 -35.02
C ASP A 136 -24.06 47.08 -36.00
N TYR A 137 -23.58 46.91 -37.23
CA TYR A 137 -24.29 46.19 -38.29
C TYR A 137 -24.48 44.70 -37.97
N LEU A 138 -23.60 44.09 -37.17
CA LEU A 138 -23.73 42.69 -36.80
C LEU A 138 -24.91 42.48 -35.85
N ASP A 139 -25.11 43.37 -34.87
CA ASP A 139 -26.34 43.39 -34.06
C ASP A 139 -27.58 43.54 -34.95
N PHE A 140 -27.58 44.54 -35.84
CA PHE A 140 -28.70 44.82 -36.75
C PHE A 140 -29.12 43.60 -37.57
N TYR A 141 -28.16 42.93 -38.23
CA TYR A 141 -28.44 41.75 -39.06
C TYR A 141 -28.87 40.52 -38.25
N ASN A 142 -28.55 40.47 -36.95
CA ASN A 142 -28.94 39.37 -36.09
C ASN A 142 -30.34 39.53 -35.47
N ARG A 143 -30.99 40.69 -35.62
CA ARG A 143 -32.36 40.94 -35.11
C ARG A 143 -33.38 40.02 -35.77
N ASP A 144 -34.44 39.70 -35.05
CA ASP A 144 -35.43 38.71 -35.51
C ASP A 144 -36.18 39.18 -36.76
N GLU A 145 -36.46 40.48 -36.83
CA GLU A 145 -37.16 41.17 -37.91
C GLU A 145 -36.35 41.28 -39.21
N PHE A 146 -35.01 41.19 -39.14
CA PHE A 146 -34.16 41.32 -40.31
C PHE A 146 -34.38 40.16 -41.31
N ASN A 147 -34.72 40.53 -42.56
CA ASN A 147 -34.85 39.61 -43.68
C ASN A 147 -33.66 39.75 -44.64
N LEU A 148 -32.77 38.76 -44.61
CA LEU A 148 -31.54 38.74 -45.39
C LEU A 148 -31.81 38.84 -46.90
N ARG A 149 -32.78 38.10 -47.44
CA ARG A 149 -33.00 38.01 -48.88
C ARG A 149 -33.58 39.29 -49.45
N GLU A 150 -34.52 39.90 -48.74
CA GLU A 150 -35.09 41.20 -49.12
C GLU A 150 -34.00 42.28 -49.12
N TYR A 151 -33.19 42.34 -48.06
CA TYR A 151 -32.12 43.34 -47.95
C TYR A 151 -31.05 43.21 -49.06
N LEU A 152 -30.74 41.97 -49.46
CA LEU A 152 -29.83 41.70 -50.59
C LEU A 152 -30.40 42.15 -51.95
N GLU A 153 -31.73 42.25 -52.09
CA GLU A 153 -32.39 42.66 -53.34
C GLU A 153 -32.63 44.18 -53.40
N SER A 154 -33.02 44.81 -52.30
CA SER A 154 -33.43 46.22 -52.28
C SER A 154 -32.32 47.20 -51.87
N ASP A 155 -31.35 46.76 -51.07
CA ASP A 155 -30.51 47.67 -50.27
C ASP A 155 -29.02 47.37 -50.35
N ILE A 156 -28.57 46.87 -51.50
CA ILE A 156 -27.20 46.39 -51.73
C ILE A 156 -26.09 47.41 -51.36
N GLU A 157 -26.35 48.70 -51.51
CA GLU A 157 -25.39 49.78 -51.24
C GLU A 157 -25.25 50.08 -49.72
N LEU A 158 -26.23 49.69 -48.90
CA LEU A 158 -26.25 49.88 -47.44
C LEU A 158 -25.56 48.75 -46.68
N ILE A 159 -25.18 47.67 -47.37
CA ILE A 159 -24.71 46.44 -46.73
C ILE A 159 -23.26 46.59 -46.24
N ASP A 160 -23.06 46.35 -44.94
CA ASP A 160 -21.75 46.00 -44.42
C ASP A 160 -21.47 44.52 -44.73
N TRP A 161 -20.66 44.30 -45.77
CA TRP A 161 -20.39 42.97 -46.29
C TRP A 161 -19.61 42.07 -45.32
N HIS A 162 -18.82 42.63 -44.41
CA HIS A 162 -18.11 41.85 -43.41
C HIS A 162 -19.11 41.36 -42.34
N ALA A 163 -19.90 42.28 -41.77
CA ALA A 163 -20.89 41.96 -40.73
C ALA A 163 -22.01 41.04 -41.23
N ILE A 164 -22.53 41.25 -42.45
CA ILE A 164 -23.60 40.40 -43.00
C ILE A 164 -23.09 38.98 -43.28
N SER A 165 -21.82 38.82 -43.67
CA SER A 165 -21.20 37.50 -43.89
C SER A 165 -21.01 36.72 -42.59
N GLY A 166 -20.83 37.43 -41.48
CA GLY A 166 -20.64 36.86 -40.14
C GLY A 166 -21.92 36.73 -39.32
N CYS A 167 -23.08 37.15 -39.83
CA CYS A 167 -24.32 37.13 -39.05
C CYS A 167 -24.93 35.71 -38.97
N ASN A 168 -25.64 35.44 -37.88
CA ASN A 168 -26.21 34.12 -37.59
C ASN A 168 -27.36 33.75 -38.54
N LYS A 169 -27.96 34.73 -39.22
CA LYS A 169 -29.04 34.49 -40.21
C LYS A 169 -28.54 33.73 -41.43
N ILE A 170 -27.26 33.87 -41.81
CA ILE A 170 -26.65 33.16 -42.95
C ILE A 170 -26.80 31.65 -42.79
N GLU A 171 -26.54 31.10 -41.60
CA GLU A 171 -26.68 29.66 -41.34
C GLU A 171 -28.13 29.22 -41.55
N LYS A 172 -29.09 29.95 -40.96
CA LYS A 172 -30.51 29.59 -41.01
C LYS A 172 -31.08 29.67 -42.42
N GLU A 173 -30.81 30.76 -43.15
CA GLU A 173 -31.39 31.05 -44.47
C GLU A 173 -30.81 30.18 -45.59
N PHE A 174 -29.55 29.77 -45.45
CA PHE A 174 -28.89 28.94 -46.45
C PHE A 174 -28.80 27.47 -46.06
N SER A 175 -29.29 27.06 -44.89
CA SER A 175 -29.41 25.65 -44.50
C SER A 175 -30.28 24.85 -45.46
N TRP A 176 -29.88 23.61 -45.76
CA TRP A 176 -30.70 22.71 -46.56
C TRP A 176 -31.77 22.03 -45.70
N ASP A 177 -33.04 22.25 -46.04
CA ASP A 177 -34.18 21.49 -45.50
C ASP A 177 -34.72 20.52 -46.57
N GLU A 178 -34.58 19.22 -46.31
CA GLU A 178 -35.05 18.15 -47.19
C GLU A 178 -36.58 18.15 -47.41
N LYS A 179 -37.35 18.76 -46.50
CA LYS A 179 -38.82 18.85 -46.60
C LYS A 179 -39.28 19.91 -47.59
N LEU A 180 -38.46 20.94 -47.81
CA LEU A 180 -38.83 22.09 -48.65
C LEU A 180 -38.42 21.87 -50.12
N PHE A 181 -37.20 21.36 -50.36
CA PHE A 181 -36.69 21.18 -51.72
C PHE A 181 -35.52 20.18 -51.80
N SER A 182 -35.26 19.67 -53.02
CA SER A 182 -34.13 18.76 -53.27
C SER A 182 -32.77 19.44 -53.09
N GLU A 183 -31.73 18.68 -52.73
CA GLU A 183 -30.34 19.20 -52.57
C GLU A 183 -29.86 19.94 -53.84
N LYS A 184 -30.31 19.53 -55.03
CA LYS A 184 -29.95 20.20 -56.29
C LYS A 184 -30.53 21.61 -56.36
N ILE A 185 -31.82 21.76 -56.09
CA ILE A 185 -32.51 23.06 -56.15
C ILE A 185 -31.94 24.01 -55.10
N TRP A 186 -31.73 23.50 -53.88
CA TRP A 186 -31.03 24.23 -52.82
C TRP A 186 -29.65 24.72 -53.28
N PHE A 187 -28.83 23.81 -53.79
CA PHE A 187 -27.48 24.15 -54.23
C PHE A 187 -27.49 25.20 -55.35
N ASP A 188 -28.42 25.11 -56.29
CA ASP A 188 -28.56 26.07 -57.39
C ASP A 188 -28.94 27.47 -56.85
N ASP A 189 -29.82 27.55 -55.84
CA ASP A 189 -30.16 28.80 -55.12
C ASP A 189 -28.94 29.39 -54.39
N VAL A 190 -28.33 28.65 -53.46
CA VAL A 190 -27.15 29.13 -52.71
C VAL A 190 -26.01 29.53 -53.66
N SER A 191 -25.83 28.77 -54.75
CA SER A 191 -24.81 29.07 -55.76
C SER A 191 -25.04 30.40 -56.46
N LEU A 192 -26.30 30.81 -56.65
CA LEU A 192 -26.63 32.08 -57.29
C LEU A 192 -26.14 33.26 -56.43
N PHE A 193 -26.39 33.20 -55.12
CA PHE A 193 -25.93 34.22 -54.17
C PHE A 193 -24.40 34.28 -54.05
N LEU A 194 -23.74 33.13 -53.92
CA LEU A 194 -22.27 33.11 -53.75
C LEU A 194 -21.49 33.45 -55.03
N LYS A 195 -22.10 33.29 -56.21
CA LYS A 195 -21.48 33.65 -57.51
C LYS A 195 -21.79 35.07 -57.96
N ASN A 196 -22.79 35.73 -57.39
CA ASN A 196 -23.11 37.10 -57.75
C ASN A 196 -21.90 38.00 -57.48
N GLU A 197 -21.43 38.71 -58.51
CA GLU A 197 -20.26 39.59 -58.40
C GLU A 197 -20.62 40.95 -57.77
N ASP A 198 -21.91 41.29 -57.72
CA ASP A 198 -22.38 42.49 -57.02
C ASP A 198 -22.34 42.28 -55.49
N PHE A 199 -22.45 41.03 -55.03
CA PHE A 199 -22.37 40.68 -53.62
C PHE A 199 -20.91 40.53 -53.16
N LYS A 200 -20.44 41.46 -52.32
CA LYS A 200 -19.03 41.54 -51.87
C LYS A 200 -18.76 40.70 -50.62
N TRP A 201 -19.30 39.48 -50.58
CA TRP A 201 -19.16 38.53 -49.47
C TRP A 201 -17.73 38.44 -48.90
N ASP A 202 -17.62 38.49 -47.58
CA ASP A 202 -16.40 38.14 -46.87
C ASP A 202 -16.34 36.61 -46.68
N PHE A 203 -15.63 35.95 -47.58
CA PHE A 203 -15.47 34.50 -47.57
C PHE A 203 -14.74 33.96 -46.33
N LYS A 204 -14.00 34.79 -45.57
CA LYS A 204 -13.41 34.34 -44.31
C LYS A 204 -14.49 34.18 -43.24
N GLU A 205 -15.43 35.12 -43.15
CA GLU A 205 -16.57 34.99 -42.25
C GLU A 205 -17.52 33.87 -42.70
N LEU A 206 -17.80 33.75 -44.00
CA LEU A 206 -18.60 32.64 -44.53
C LEU A 206 -17.96 31.27 -44.25
N SER A 207 -16.64 31.18 -44.12
CA SER A 207 -15.95 29.92 -43.79
C SER A 207 -16.34 29.36 -42.42
N LYS A 208 -16.93 30.19 -41.54
CA LYS A 208 -17.39 29.81 -40.21
C LYS A 208 -18.82 29.23 -40.20
N VAL A 209 -19.54 29.33 -41.33
CA VAL A 209 -20.90 28.83 -41.52
C VAL A 209 -20.89 27.32 -41.79
N GLN A 210 -21.53 26.55 -40.92
CA GLN A 210 -21.55 25.09 -40.92
C GLN A 210 -22.11 24.51 -42.20
N THR A 211 -23.23 25.04 -42.67
CA THR A 211 -23.84 24.58 -43.91
C THR A 211 -22.88 24.65 -45.10
N PHE A 212 -21.97 25.64 -45.14
CA PHE A 212 -21.02 25.80 -46.23
C PHE A 212 -19.81 24.89 -46.08
N TYR A 213 -19.12 24.93 -44.94
CA TYR A 213 -17.90 24.12 -44.77
C TYR A 213 -18.21 22.62 -44.78
N SER A 214 -19.45 22.20 -44.54
CA SER A 214 -19.87 20.79 -44.58
C SER A 214 -20.16 20.25 -45.99
N ARG A 215 -20.07 21.07 -47.05
CA ARG A 215 -20.50 20.69 -48.41
C ARG A 215 -19.42 20.99 -49.46
N SER A 216 -18.80 19.93 -49.99
CA SER A 216 -17.72 20.07 -50.98
C SER A 216 -18.14 20.73 -52.30
N LYS A 217 -19.43 20.72 -52.67
CA LYS A 217 -19.90 21.44 -53.86
C LYS A 217 -19.87 22.97 -53.66
N ILE A 218 -20.18 23.46 -52.46
CA ILE A 218 -20.19 24.88 -52.12
C ILE A 218 -18.76 25.43 -52.08
N LEU A 219 -17.83 24.74 -51.42
CA LEU A 219 -16.42 25.15 -51.34
C LEU A 219 -15.69 25.20 -52.69
N LYS A 220 -16.27 24.64 -53.76
CA LYS A 220 -15.77 24.80 -55.14
C LYS A 220 -16.08 26.16 -55.75
N ILE A 221 -17.08 26.86 -55.21
CA ILE A 221 -17.41 28.22 -55.62
C ILE A 221 -16.35 29.13 -55.04
N LYS A 222 -15.67 29.90 -55.88
CA LYS A 222 -14.70 30.90 -55.44
C LYS A 222 -13.63 30.31 -54.48
N SER A 223 -13.18 29.07 -54.72
CA SER A 223 -12.33 28.29 -53.79
C SER A 223 -11.15 29.03 -53.18
N ARG A 224 -10.48 29.93 -53.93
CA ARG A 224 -9.33 30.70 -53.43
C ARG A 224 -9.64 31.70 -52.31
N PHE A 225 -10.91 32.04 -52.08
CA PHE A 225 -11.31 33.09 -51.14
C PHE A 225 -11.71 32.56 -49.75
N TRP A 226 -12.01 31.27 -49.64
CA TRP A 226 -12.33 30.65 -48.35
C TRP A 226 -11.11 30.60 -47.41
N ASP A 227 -11.37 30.66 -46.11
CA ASP A 227 -10.39 30.39 -45.06
C ASP A 227 -10.18 28.88 -44.92
N TRP A 228 -9.22 28.36 -45.68
CA TRP A 228 -8.90 26.95 -45.68
C TRP A 228 -8.23 26.47 -44.39
N SER A 229 -7.59 27.35 -43.62
CA SER A 229 -7.04 26.99 -42.31
C SER A 229 -8.18 26.67 -41.35
N TYR A 230 -9.21 27.54 -41.27
CA TYR A 230 -10.40 27.26 -40.47
C TYR A 230 -11.15 26.02 -40.99
N ILE A 231 -11.42 25.93 -42.29
CA ILE A 231 -12.16 24.80 -42.88
C ILE A 231 -11.43 23.48 -42.65
N CYS A 232 -10.11 23.42 -42.86
CA CYS A 232 -9.34 22.20 -42.63
C CYS A 232 -9.43 21.76 -41.16
N SER A 233 -9.51 22.69 -40.21
CA SER A 233 -9.58 22.39 -38.77
C SER A 233 -10.86 21.67 -38.34
N ILE A 234 -12.00 21.96 -38.98
CA ILE A 234 -13.32 21.56 -38.44
C ILE A 234 -14.21 20.82 -39.45
N SER A 235 -13.99 20.99 -40.75
CA SER A 235 -14.94 20.53 -41.75
C SER A 235 -15.11 19.00 -41.74
N PRO A 236 -16.36 18.49 -41.73
CA PRO A 236 -16.64 17.06 -41.74
C PRO A 236 -16.33 16.41 -43.10
N ILE A 237 -16.14 17.19 -44.18
CA ILE A 237 -15.83 16.62 -45.51
C ILE A 237 -14.42 16.01 -45.55
N PHE A 238 -13.59 16.35 -44.57
CA PHE A 238 -12.24 15.81 -44.35
C PHE A 238 -12.18 14.77 -43.23
N SER A 239 -13.30 14.48 -42.58
CA SER A 239 -13.39 13.36 -41.64
C SER A 239 -13.36 12.02 -42.38
N LYS A 240 -13.03 10.94 -41.66
CA LYS A 240 -12.94 9.59 -42.22
C LYS A 240 -14.25 9.15 -42.88
N GLY A 241 -14.20 8.84 -44.17
CA GLY A 241 -15.36 8.37 -44.94
C GLY A 241 -15.04 8.13 -46.42
N GLU A 242 -16.02 7.61 -47.16
CA GLU A 242 -15.87 7.25 -48.59
C GLU A 242 -15.44 8.44 -49.47
N HIS A 243 -15.86 9.65 -49.11
CA HIS A 243 -15.58 10.86 -49.90
C HIS A 243 -14.29 11.58 -49.52
N PHE A 244 -13.60 11.16 -48.45
CA PHE A 244 -12.38 11.83 -47.97
C PHE A 244 -11.32 11.97 -49.07
N ALA A 245 -10.91 10.87 -49.70
CA ALA A 245 -9.85 10.89 -50.71
C ALA A 245 -10.20 11.79 -51.91
N LYS A 246 -11.47 11.77 -52.34
CA LYS A 246 -11.97 12.63 -53.42
C LYS A 246 -11.91 14.11 -53.04
N ASN A 247 -12.34 14.46 -51.83
CA ASN A 247 -12.33 15.84 -51.34
C ASN A 247 -10.90 16.34 -51.13
N PHE A 248 -10.04 15.52 -50.51
CA PHE A 248 -8.64 15.81 -50.30
C PHE A 248 -7.91 16.12 -51.61
N SER A 249 -7.99 15.21 -52.60
CA SER A 249 -7.36 15.45 -53.90
C SER A 249 -7.97 16.64 -54.63
N GLY A 250 -9.29 16.81 -54.55
CA GLY A 250 -10.03 17.90 -55.20
C GLY A 250 -9.68 19.30 -54.69
N PHE A 251 -9.26 19.42 -53.43
CA PHE A 251 -8.91 20.69 -52.80
C PHE A 251 -7.42 20.84 -52.48
N SER A 252 -6.58 19.86 -52.83
CA SER A 252 -5.14 19.80 -52.55
C SER A 252 -4.38 21.14 -52.63
N LYS A 253 -4.65 21.95 -53.65
CA LYS A 253 -4.01 23.27 -53.85
C LYS A 253 -4.30 24.31 -52.76
N TYR A 254 -5.38 24.13 -52.01
CA TYR A 254 -5.86 25.08 -51.01
C TYR A 254 -5.74 24.56 -49.58
N LEU A 255 -5.51 23.26 -49.39
CA LEU A 255 -5.49 22.65 -48.08
C LEU A 255 -4.37 23.22 -47.22
N ASP A 256 -4.69 23.46 -45.95
CA ASP A 256 -3.68 23.69 -44.93
C ASP A 256 -3.23 22.34 -44.37
N TYR A 257 -2.15 21.81 -44.95
CA TYR A 257 -1.58 20.51 -44.55
C TYR A 257 -1.05 20.54 -43.11
N LYS A 258 -0.66 21.71 -42.59
CA LYS A 258 -0.22 21.86 -41.19
C LYS A 258 -1.40 21.59 -40.25
N VAL A 259 -2.55 22.20 -40.52
CA VAL A 259 -3.78 21.99 -39.74
C VAL A 259 -4.31 20.56 -39.90
N LEU A 260 -4.29 19.99 -41.10
CA LEU A 260 -4.73 18.60 -41.31
C LEU A 260 -3.88 17.59 -40.53
N SER A 261 -2.60 17.89 -40.28
CA SER A 261 -1.70 17.03 -39.51
C SER A 261 -2.19 16.80 -38.07
N THR A 262 -2.89 17.77 -37.48
CA THR A 262 -3.35 17.72 -36.08
C THR A 262 -4.68 16.99 -35.92
N ARG A 263 -5.41 16.72 -37.02
CA ARG A 263 -6.74 16.11 -36.94
C ARG A 263 -6.69 14.60 -36.84
N GLN A 264 -7.29 14.08 -35.77
CA GLN A 264 -7.35 12.64 -35.49
C GLN A 264 -8.60 11.96 -36.06
N ASP A 265 -9.63 12.72 -36.41
CA ASP A 265 -10.88 12.20 -36.99
C ASP A 265 -10.80 12.01 -38.52
N THR A 266 -9.67 12.42 -39.12
CA THR A 266 -9.41 12.24 -40.54
C THR A 266 -9.13 10.78 -40.88
N GLY A 267 -9.45 10.39 -42.11
CA GLY A 267 -9.06 9.08 -42.65
C GLY A 267 -7.65 9.05 -43.25
N LEU A 268 -6.77 9.94 -42.79
CA LEU A 268 -5.44 10.13 -43.38
C LEU A 268 -4.59 8.86 -43.22
N LYS A 269 -3.87 8.49 -44.27
CA LYS A 269 -3.04 7.28 -44.34
C LYS A 269 -1.65 7.62 -44.82
N GLU A 270 -0.66 6.83 -44.41
CA GLU A 270 0.74 6.93 -44.85
C GLU A 270 0.87 7.19 -46.36
N ARG A 271 0.21 6.39 -47.21
CA ARG A 271 0.24 6.55 -48.67
C ARG A 271 -0.16 7.94 -49.17
N LEU A 272 -1.15 8.59 -48.56
CA LEU A 272 -1.58 9.93 -48.99
C LEU A 272 -0.57 11.01 -48.60
N ILE A 273 0.10 10.83 -47.45
CA ILE A 273 1.19 11.70 -47.01
C ILE A 273 2.40 11.52 -47.94
N GLU A 274 2.72 10.27 -48.29
CA GLU A 274 3.78 9.91 -49.25
C GLU A 274 3.54 10.53 -50.63
N GLU A 275 2.33 10.41 -51.18
CA GLU A 275 1.95 11.03 -52.47
C GLU A 275 2.03 12.57 -52.44
N ASN A 276 1.99 13.20 -51.25
CA ASN A 276 2.01 14.64 -51.05
C ASN A 276 3.18 15.09 -50.14
N ILE A 277 4.32 14.40 -50.21
CA ILE A 277 5.44 14.56 -49.29
C ILE A 277 6.11 15.95 -49.32
N SER A 278 5.94 16.67 -50.43
CA SER A 278 6.50 18.01 -50.64
C SER A 278 5.68 19.12 -49.99
N MET A 279 4.50 18.81 -49.45
CA MET A 279 3.62 19.79 -48.82
C MET A 279 4.08 20.13 -47.39
N ASN A 280 3.58 21.23 -46.85
CA ASN A 280 3.97 21.80 -45.56
C ASN A 280 3.34 21.09 -44.34
N TRP A 281 3.46 19.76 -44.30
CA TRP A 281 3.00 18.95 -43.17
C TRP A 281 3.66 19.34 -41.86
N ASP A 282 2.90 19.28 -40.77
CA ASP A 282 3.43 19.39 -39.41
C ASP A 282 3.88 18.00 -38.94
N TRP A 283 5.15 17.67 -39.19
CA TRP A 283 5.71 16.36 -38.86
C TRP A 283 5.70 16.07 -37.35
N ASN A 284 5.78 17.10 -36.50
CA ASN A 284 5.63 16.95 -35.06
C ASN A 284 4.19 16.52 -34.71
N ALA A 285 3.18 17.18 -35.28
CA ALA A 285 1.79 16.77 -35.09
C ALA A 285 1.49 15.38 -35.67
N LEU A 286 2.01 15.06 -36.86
CA LEU A 286 1.87 13.73 -37.47
C LEU A 286 2.46 12.63 -36.59
N SER A 287 3.61 12.90 -35.95
CA SER A 287 4.25 11.95 -35.02
C SER A 287 3.31 11.58 -33.87
N MET A 288 2.62 12.57 -33.30
CA MET A 288 1.68 12.41 -32.18
C MET A 288 0.30 11.91 -32.59
N ASN A 289 0.01 11.85 -33.89
CA ASN A 289 -1.30 11.49 -34.40
C ASN A 289 -1.47 9.97 -34.49
N HIS A 290 -2.08 9.38 -33.46
CA HIS A 290 -2.33 7.93 -33.37
C HIS A 290 -3.40 7.40 -34.33
N SER A 291 -4.13 8.26 -35.07
CA SER A 291 -5.10 7.79 -36.07
C SER A 291 -4.43 7.34 -37.38
N ILE A 292 -3.18 7.74 -37.60
CA ILE A 292 -2.41 7.45 -38.82
C ILE A 292 -1.41 6.35 -38.50
N MET A 293 -1.56 5.19 -39.13
CA MET A 293 -0.63 4.08 -38.96
C MET A 293 0.59 4.26 -39.87
N PHE A 294 1.76 4.51 -39.29
CA PHE A 294 3.04 4.56 -40.01
C PHE A 294 3.79 3.24 -39.93
N SER A 295 4.42 2.85 -41.03
CA SER A 295 5.38 1.76 -41.09
C SER A 295 6.78 2.27 -40.73
N ILE A 296 7.59 1.44 -40.07
CA ILE A 296 8.99 1.80 -39.79
C ILE A 296 9.78 2.03 -41.08
N LYS A 297 9.44 1.32 -42.17
CA LYS A 297 10.03 1.53 -43.48
C LYS A 297 9.84 2.97 -43.98
N PHE A 298 8.62 3.49 -43.93
CA PHE A 298 8.33 4.86 -44.34
C PHE A 298 9.08 5.89 -43.49
N ILE A 299 9.10 5.70 -42.17
CA ILE A 299 9.83 6.59 -41.25
C ILE A 299 11.34 6.60 -41.58
N LYS A 300 11.92 5.44 -41.90
CA LYS A 300 13.33 5.33 -42.34
C LYS A 300 13.60 6.08 -43.65
N GLU A 301 12.74 5.89 -44.65
CA GLU A 301 12.87 6.57 -45.95
C GLU A 301 12.70 8.10 -45.83
N GLN A 302 11.91 8.56 -44.85
CA GLN A 302 11.65 9.98 -44.58
C GLN A 302 12.36 10.50 -43.31
N LYS A 303 13.51 9.92 -42.94
CA LYS A 303 14.22 10.23 -41.68
C LYS A 303 14.72 11.67 -41.54
N ASP A 304 14.84 12.40 -42.65
CA ASP A 304 15.28 13.79 -42.68
C ASP A 304 14.16 14.80 -42.43
N LYS A 305 12.90 14.33 -42.32
CA LYS A 305 11.78 15.18 -41.93
C LYS A 305 11.83 15.46 -40.41
N PRO A 306 11.29 16.61 -39.94
CA PRO A 306 11.32 17.01 -38.54
C PRO A 306 10.30 16.23 -37.69
N TRP A 307 10.46 14.90 -37.64
CA TRP A 307 9.68 14.01 -36.78
C TRP A 307 9.93 14.31 -35.30
N ASN A 308 8.90 14.12 -34.49
CA ASN A 308 9.05 14.01 -33.04
C ASN A 308 9.38 12.56 -32.68
N TRP A 309 10.67 12.25 -32.66
CA TRP A 309 11.19 10.92 -32.38
C TRP A 309 10.79 10.41 -30.99
N GLN A 310 10.70 11.28 -29.99
CA GLN A 310 10.21 10.93 -28.65
C GLN A 310 8.76 10.44 -28.68
N ALA A 311 7.88 11.12 -29.43
CA ALA A 311 6.50 10.70 -29.62
C ALA A 311 6.42 9.37 -30.39
N LEU A 312 7.20 9.21 -31.46
CA LEU A 312 7.28 7.95 -32.23
C LEU A 312 7.77 6.77 -31.37
N SER A 313 8.67 7.02 -30.41
CA SER A 313 9.20 5.99 -29.49
C SER A 313 8.09 5.29 -28.70
N ALA A 314 7.06 6.05 -28.28
CA ALA A 314 5.96 5.55 -27.45
C ALA A 314 4.85 4.84 -28.28
N ARG A 315 4.96 4.85 -29.62
CA ARG A 315 3.93 4.34 -30.52
C ARG A 315 4.07 2.84 -30.79
N ASN A 316 3.39 2.03 -29.97
CA ASN A 316 3.36 0.57 -30.10
C ASN A 316 2.65 0.05 -31.38
N ASP A 317 1.94 0.94 -32.08
CA ASP A 317 1.33 0.67 -33.38
C ASP A 317 2.37 0.62 -34.51
N ILE A 318 3.48 1.35 -34.37
CA ILE A 318 4.65 1.25 -35.25
C ILE A 318 5.47 0.06 -34.78
N LYS A 319 5.57 -0.99 -35.60
CA LYS A 319 6.42 -2.15 -35.31
C LYS A 319 7.88 -1.81 -35.58
N LEU A 320 8.69 -1.83 -34.53
CA LEU A 320 10.12 -1.56 -34.58
C LEU A 320 10.86 -2.88 -34.51
N ASP A 321 11.93 -2.97 -35.28
CA ASP A 321 12.91 -4.04 -35.24
C ASP A 321 14.28 -3.46 -34.86
N ASN A 322 15.14 -4.31 -34.31
CA ASN A 322 16.46 -3.90 -33.85
C ASN A 322 17.30 -3.23 -34.96
N GLU A 323 17.30 -3.77 -36.19
CA GLU A 323 18.07 -3.23 -37.32
C GLU A 323 17.64 -1.82 -37.69
N SER A 324 16.33 -1.58 -37.75
CA SER A 324 15.76 -0.26 -37.98
C SER A 324 16.13 0.74 -36.89
N LEU A 325 16.16 0.31 -35.62
CA LEU A 325 16.58 1.16 -34.50
C LEU A 325 18.09 1.45 -34.55
N TYR A 326 18.93 0.48 -34.94
CA TYR A 326 20.37 0.68 -35.12
C TYR A 326 20.66 1.73 -36.20
N GLU A 327 19.98 1.64 -37.35
CA GLU A 327 20.14 2.59 -38.45
C GLU A 327 19.72 4.03 -38.07
N LEU A 328 18.72 4.16 -37.19
CA LEU A 328 18.18 5.44 -36.73
C LEU A 328 18.68 5.84 -35.33
N SER A 329 19.82 5.29 -34.91
CA SER A 329 20.39 5.48 -33.57
C SER A 329 20.80 6.92 -33.25
N ASP A 330 21.00 7.75 -34.28
CA ASP A 330 21.35 9.17 -34.17
C ASP A 330 20.15 10.07 -33.83
N LYS A 331 18.93 9.52 -33.87
CA LYS A 331 17.70 10.29 -33.63
C LYS A 331 17.35 10.40 -32.14
N ASP A 332 16.57 11.42 -31.80
CA ASP A 332 16.20 11.76 -30.42
C ASP A 332 15.08 10.85 -29.86
N TRP A 333 15.37 9.55 -29.74
CA TRP A 333 14.43 8.58 -29.18
C TRP A 333 14.22 8.81 -27.67
N SER A 334 12.99 8.59 -27.22
CA SER A 334 12.69 8.42 -25.79
C SER A 334 13.11 7.02 -25.37
N TRP A 335 14.31 6.91 -24.78
CA TRP A 335 14.89 5.63 -24.35
C TRP A 335 14.06 4.95 -23.27
N GLU A 336 13.35 5.70 -22.41
CA GLU A 336 12.37 5.15 -21.47
C GLU A 336 11.20 4.47 -22.20
N ALA A 337 10.70 5.06 -23.29
CA ALA A 337 9.65 4.42 -24.10
C ALA A 337 10.20 3.20 -24.84
N ILE A 338 11.43 3.26 -25.38
CA ILE A 338 12.11 2.12 -26.00
C ILE A 338 12.27 0.96 -25.02
N SER A 339 12.66 1.22 -23.77
CA SER A 339 12.78 0.19 -22.72
C SER A 339 11.48 -0.56 -22.41
N ASN A 340 10.34 -0.06 -22.88
CA ASN A 340 9.01 -0.64 -22.65
C ASN A 340 8.49 -1.44 -23.84
N ARG A 341 9.23 -1.45 -24.95
CA ARG A 341 8.84 -2.13 -26.18
C ARG A 341 8.96 -3.64 -26.01
N THR A 342 7.95 -4.37 -26.47
CA THR A 342 7.93 -5.84 -26.40
C THR A 342 8.21 -6.50 -27.76
N ASP A 343 8.29 -5.71 -28.83
CA ASP A 343 8.63 -6.17 -30.18
C ASP A 343 10.12 -6.03 -30.53
N LEU A 344 10.91 -5.43 -29.64
CA LEU A 344 12.37 -5.43 -29.69
C LEU A 344 12.94 -6.61 -28.90
N VAL A 345 14.09 -7.12 -29.35
CA VAL A 345 14.85 -8.17 -28.68
C VAL A 345 16.03 -7.53 -27.96
N TYR A 346 16.18 -7.78 -26.66
CA TYR A 346 17.24 -7.18 -25.86
C TYR A 346 18.35 -8.20 -25.63
N ASP A 347 19.12 -8.43 -26.68
CA ASP A 347 20.25 -9.35 -26.73
C ASP A 347 21.60 -8.64 -26.58
N ALA A 348 22.69 -9.41 -26.76
CA ALA A 348 24.05 -8.93 -26.66
C ALA A 348 24.36 -7.79 -27.66
N ASP A 349 23.80 -7.86 -28.88
CA ASP A 349 24.04 -6.87 -29.91
C ASP A 349 23.30 -5.57 -29.59
N PHE A 350 22.03 -5.66 -29.16
CA PHE A 350 21.27 -4.49 -28.72
C PHE A 350 21.99 -3.72 -27.61
N ILE A 351 22.43 -4.45 -26.59
CA ILE A 351 23.12 -3.87 -25.44
C ILE A 351 24.43 -3.23 -25.90
N SER A 352 25.19 -3.88 -26.77
CA SER A 352 26.46 -3.33 -27.26
C SER A 352 26.28 -2.01 -28.01
N HIS A 353 25.16 -1.84 -28.74
CA HIS A 353 24.87 -0.61 -29.47
C HIS A 353 24.33 0.53 -28.60
N PHE A 354 23.61 0.21 -27.51
CA PHE A 354 22.83 1.21 -26.77
C PHE A 354 23.14 1.28 -25.27
N ILE A 355 24.20 0.64 -24.79
CA ILE A 355 24.60 0.66 -23.37
C ILE A 355 24.81 2.08 -22.82
N ASP A 356 25.22 3.03 -23.66
CA ASP A 356 25.48 4.42 -23.31
C ASP A 356 24.19 5.28 -23.21
N LYS A 357 23.04 4.73 -23.63
CA LYS A 357 21.76 5.42 -23.61
C LYS A 357 21.08 5.28 -22.24
N PRO A 358 20.24 6.24 -21.84
CA PRO A 358 19.51 6.20 -20.56
C PRO A 358 18.35 5.18 -20.61
N LEU A 359 18.69 3.90 -20.76
CA LEU A 359 17.77 2.78 -20.79
C LEU A 359 17.34 2.37 -19.37
N ASN A 360 16.08 1.97 -19.24
CA ASN A 360 15.53 1.43 -18.01
C ASN A 360 15.76 -0.08 -17.91
N TRP A 361 16.94 -0.45 -17.42
CA TRP A 361 17.39 -1.83 -17.34
C TRP A 361 16.55 -2.72 -16.42
N LEU A 362 15.99 -2.16 -15.34
CA LEU A 362 15.07 -2.87 -14.45
C LEU A 362 13.81 -3.32 -15.21
N LYS A 363 13.26 -2.42 -16.04
CA LYS A 363 12.07 -2.72 -16.84
C LYS A 363 12.38 -3.66 -18.00
N MET A 364 13.47 -3.43 -18.72
CA MET A 364 13.89 -4.30 -19.83
C MET A 364 14.15 -5.74 -19.36
N SER A 365 14.88 -5.92 -18.25
CA SER A 365 15.14 -7.24 -17.67
C SER A 365 13.88 -7.95 -17.15
N SER A 366 12.76 -7.24 -17.04
CA SER A 366 11.45 -7.81 -16.70
C SER A 366 10.70 -8.37 -17.91
N LEU A 367 11.17 -8.11 -19.14
CA LEU A 367 10.51 -8.52 -20.37
C LEU A 367 10.99 -9.89 -20.85
N ASN A 368 10.08 -10.67 -21.46
CA ASN A 368 10.41 -11.96 -22.04
C ASN A 368 11.39 -11.85 -23.23
N SER A 369 11.45 -10.69 -23.90
CA SER A 369 12.36 -10.46 -25.03
C SER A 369 13.79 -10.11 -24.60
N PHE A 370 14.04 -9.98 -23.29
CA PHE A 370 15.40 -9.89 -22.75
C PHE A 370 16.07 -11.26 -22.76
N ILE A 371 17.34 -11.32 -23.17
CA ILE A 371 18.12 -12.56 -23.27
C ILE A 371 19.21 -12.57 -22.20
N PRO A 372 18.99 -13.21 -21.04
CA PRO A 372 19.96 -13.26 -19.95
C PRO A 372 21.00 -14.36 -20.17
N ASN A 373 22.04 -14.04 -20.95
CA ASN A 373 23.24 -14.86 -21.11
C ASN A 373 24.47 -14.19 -20.48
N SER A 374 25.60 -14.89 -20.49
CA SER A 374 26.84 -14.43 -19.83
C SER A 374 27.33 -13.08 -20.40
N PHE A 375 27.22 -12.86 -21.70
CA PHE A 375 27.60 -11.61 -22.32
C PHE A 375 26.68 -10.45 -21.90
N THR A 376 25.37 -10.65 -22.02
CA THR A 376 24.33 -9.66 -21.64
C THR A 376 24.51 -9.21 -20.18
N LEU A 377 24.61 -10.16 -19.25
CA LEU A 377 24.67 -9.87 -17.82
C LEU A 377 26.04 -9.32 -17.39
N SER A 378 27.13 -9.71 -18.05
CA SER A 378 28.47 -9.19 -17.74
C SER A 378 28.64 -7.73 -18.17
N ARG A 379 28.01 -7.34 -19.30
CA ARG A 379 27.96 -5.94 -19.75
C ARG A 379 27.10 -5.06 -18.84
N LEU A 380 26.06 -5.63 -18.22
CA LEU A 380 25.16 -4.93 -17.30
C LEU A 380 25.59 -5.05 -15.83
N LYS A 381 26.86 -5.35 -15.56
CA LYS A 381 27.37 -5.48 -14.20
C LYS A 381 27.27 -4.14 -13.45
N GLY A 382 26.66 -4.16 -12.27
CA GLY A 382 26.46 -2.97 -11.43
C GLY A 382 25.21 -2.15 -11.79
N VAL A 383 24.44 -2.61 -12.77
CA VAL A 383 23.12 -2.05 -13.11
C VAL A 383 22.04 -2.77 -12.31
N GLN A 384 21.00 -2.04 -11.90
CA GLN A 384 19.84 -2.62 -11.24
C GLN A 384 18.99 -3.41 -12.26
N LEU A 385 18.86 -4.71 -12.05
CA LEU A 385 18.08 -5.63 -12.89
C LEU A 385 16.99 -6.33 -12.06
N ASN A 386 15.91 -6.74 -12.72
CA ASN A 386 14.86 -7.51 -12.09
C ASN A 386 15.23 -9.01 -12.09
N TRP A 387 15.99 -9.42 -11.08
CA TRP A 387 16.49 -10.78 -11.00
C TRP A 387 15.40 -11.85 -10.83
N LYS A 388 14.26 -11.49 -10.25
CA LYS A 388 13.10 -12.39 -10.16
C LYS A 388 12.56 -12.71 -11.55
N ALA A 389 12.37 -11.69 -12.39
CA ALA A 389 11.92 -11.86 -13.76
C ALA A 389 12.97 -12.57 -14.63
N ILE A 390 14.26 -12.23 -14.48
CA ILE A 390 15.37 -12.94 -15.13
C ILE A 390 15.33 -14.44 -14.78
N SER A 391 15.08 -14.78 -13.52
CA SER A 391 15.05 -16.18 -13.04
C SER A 391 13.90 -16.99 -13.65
N SER A 392 12.78 -16.33 -13.95
CA SER A 392 11.63 -16.92 -14.66
C SER A 392 11.70 -16.82 -16.18
N ASN A 393 12.73 -16.17 -16.74
CA ASN A 393 12.82 -15.94 -18.18
C ASN A 393 13.18 -17.25 -18.91
N PRO A 394 12.42 -17.67 -19.94
CA PRO A 394 12.65 -18.93 -20.64
C PRO A 394 13.97 -18.98 -21.43
N HIS A 395 14.60 -17.83 -21.69
CA HIS A 395 15.88 -17.70 -22.38
C HIS A 395 17.08 -17.60 -21.43
N LEU A 396 16.88 -17.80 -20.12
CA LEU A 396 17.96 -17.81 -19.13
C LEU A 396 18.98 -18.91 -19.42
N ASP A 397 20.23 -18.50 -19.61
CA ASP A 397 21.34 -19.40 -19.88
C ASP A 397 21.77 -20.16 -18.61
N LYS A 398 22.09 -21.46 -18.74
CA LYS A 398 22.57 -22.27 -17.61
C LYS A 398 23.98 -21.89 -17.17
N ASP A 399 24.77 -21.33 -18.08
CA ASP A 399 26.16 -20.97 -17.80
C ASP A 399 26.28 -19.79 -16.83
N VAL A 400 25.23 -18.94 -16.74
CA VAL A 400 25.23 -17.80 -15.82
C VAL A 400 24.82 -18.15 -14.39
N LEU A 401 24.26 -19.34 -14.16
CA LEU A 401 23.68 -19.69 -12.85
C LEU A 401 24.71 -19.68 -11.74
N TRP A 402 25.96 -20.09 -12.03
CA TRP A 402 27.00 -20.07 -11.01
C TRP A 402 27.45 -18.65 -10.70
N ASP A 403 27.74 -17.85 -11.71
CA ASP A 403 28.28 -16.50 -11.53
C ASP A 403 27.28 -15.55 -10.86
N TYR A 404 25.97 -15.76 -11.11
CA TYR A 404 24.88 -14.93 -10.59
C TYR A 404 24.00 -15.64 -9.55
N ARG A 405 24.47 -16.75 -8.98
CA ARG A 405 23.72 -17.60 -8.02
C ARG A 405 23.09 -16.85 -6.85
N ASP A 406 23.63 -15.70 -6.48
CA ASP A 406 23.19 -14.96 -5.28
C ASP A 406 22.13 -13.91 -5.57
N LEU A 407 21.94 -13.62 -6.85
CA LEU A 407 20.95 -12.65 -7.31
C LEU A 407 19.71 -13.37 -7.83
N LEU A 408 19.86 -14.61 -8.31
CA LEU A 408 18.77 -15.41 -8.87
C LEU A 408 17.76 -15.85 -7.80
N ASP A 409 16.48 -15.81 -8.18
CA ASP A 409 15.38 -16.44 -7.44
C ASP A 409 15.35 -17.93 -7.79
N TRP A 410 15.93 -18.74 -6.91
CA TRP A 410 16.05 -20.17 -7.13
C TRP A 410 14.73 -20.93 -7.10
N TYR A 411 13.67 -20.38 -6.49
CA TYR A 411 12.34 -20.96 -6.59
C TYR A 411 11.87 -20.95 -8.06
N ALA A 412 12.11 -19.85 -8.76
CA ALA A 412 11.81 -19.72 -10.19
C ALA A 412 12.77 -20.53 -11.07
N VAL A 413 14.09 -20.42 -10.84
CA VAL A 413 15.11 -21.16 -11.62
C VAL A 413 14.83 -22.66 -11.61
N THR A 414 14.54 -23.23 -10.43
CA THR A 414 14.28 -24.67 -10.24
C THR A 414 13.11 -25.18 -11.09
N ARG A 415 12.11 -24.34 -11.37
CA ARG A 415 10.93 -24.72 -12.16
C ARG A 415 11.05 -24.42 -13.65
N ASN A 416 12.00 -23.57 -14.02
CA ASN A 416 12.12 -23.05 -15.37
C ASN A 416 13.13 -23.85 -16.21
N ILE A 417 14.38 -23.96 -15.73
CA ILE A 417 15.50 -24.49 -16.55
C ILE A 417 16.22 -25.70 -15.94
N VAL A 418 15.92 -26.06 -14.68
CA VAL A 418 16.58 -27.18 -13.99
C VAL A 418 16.00 -28.51 -14.47
N ASN A 419 16.90 -29.43 -14.84
CA ASN A 419 16.56 -30.82 -15.12
C ASN A 419 16.70 -31.64 -13.84
N CYS A 420 15.60 -32.16 -13.30
CA CYS A 420 15.59 -32.90 -12.03
C CYS A 420 16.21 -34.31 -12.13
N SER A 421 16.50 -34.79 -13.34
CA SER A 421 17.18 -36.07 -13.57
C SER A 421 18.71 -35.97 -13.56
N ASP A 422 19.28 -34.77 -13.61
CA ASP A 422 20.73 -34.54 -13.68
C ASP A 422 21.35 -34.46 -12.28
N SER A 423 21.86 -35.58 -11.78
CA SER A 423 22.46 -35.67 -10.44
C SER A 423 23.66 -34.75 -10.23
N ASP A 424 24.47 -34.51 -11.27
CA ASP A 424 25.66 -33.66 -11.16
C ASP A 424 25.26 -32.20 -11.04
N PHE A 425 24.25 -31.78 -11.81
CA PHE A 425 23.64 -30.45 -11.67
C PHE A 425 23.03 -30.26 -10.28
N LEU A 426 22.21 -31.21 -9.81
CA LEU A 426 21.60 -31.15 -8.49
C LEU A 426 22.66 -31.07 -7.38
N THR A 427 23.76 -31.82 -7.53
CA THR A 427 24.88 -31.79 -6.58
C THR A 427 25.56 -30.43 -6.55
N LYS A 428 25.84 -29.85 -7.73
CA LYS A 428 26.49 -28.53 -7.86
C LYS A 428 25.67 -27.41 -7.22
N TYR A 429 24.35 -27.46 -7.33
CA TYR A 429 23.44 -26.39 -6.89
C TYR A 429 22.59 -26.74 -5.66
N LYS A 430 22.89 -27.83 -4.95
CA LYS A 430 22.06 -28.39 -3.87
C LYS A 430 21.63 -27.40 -2.78
N ASP A 431 22.44 -26.38 -2.50
CA ASP A 431 22.16 -25.43 -1.42
C ASP A 431 21.23 -24.29 -1.85
N TYR A 432 20.96 -24.17 -3.15
CA TYR A 432 20.13 -23.12 -3.72
C TYR A 432 18.78 -23.63 -4.21
N LEU A 433 18.72 -24.89 -4.67
CA LEU A 433 17.54 -25.47 -5.31
C LEU A 433 16.33 -25.59 -4.38
N ASP A 434 15.13 -25.49 -4.96
CA ASP A 434 13.88 -25.76 -4.26
C ASP A 434 13.61 -27.28 -4.16
N TRP A 435 14.05 -27.86 -3.04
CA TRP A 435 13.86 -29.28 -2.74
C TRP A 435 12.42 -29.68 -2.48
N ASN A 436 11.53 -28.73 -2.17
CA ASN A 436 10.11 -29.01 -2.05
C ASN A 436 9.50 -29.37 -3.41
N PHE A 437 9.97 -28.73 -4.49
CA PHE A 437 9.62 -29.08 -5.87
C PHE A 437 10.30 -30.38 -6.31
N ILE A 438 11.62 -30.48 -6.13
CA ILE A 438 12.41 -31.63 -6.60
C ILE A 438 11.93 -32.94 -5.98
N SER A 439 11.66 -32.98 -4.67
CA SER A 439 11.25 -34.20 -3.97
C SER A 439 9.93 -34.78 -4.50
N ASN A 440 9.06 -33.95 -5.07
CA ASN A 440 7.80 -34.37 -5.66
C ASN A 440 7.88 -34.59 -7.18
N ASN A 441 8.98 -34.19 -7.83
CA ASN A 441 9.09 -34.22 -9.27
C ASN A 441 9.36 -35.67 -9.75
N PRO A 442 8.53 -36.24 -10.65
CA PRO A 442 8.72 -37.60 -11.15
C PRO A 442 10.09 -37.86 -11.79
N GLU A 443 10.74 -36.85 -12.35
CA GLU A 443 12.07 -36.97 -12.98
C GLU A 443 13.21 -37.14 -11.96
N PHE A 444 12.99 -36.75 -10.69
CA PHE A 444 13.98 -37.00 -9.64
C PHE A 444 14.07 -38.50 -9.34
N ASN A 445 15.25 -39.06 -9.58
CA ASN A 445 15.48 -40.50 -9.44
C ASN A 445 15.69 -40.91 -7.97
N VAL A 446 14.66 -41.50 -7.36
CA VAL A 446 14.61 -41.95 -5.96
C VAL A 446 15.32 -43.29 -5.72
N THR A 447 16.63 -43.32 -5.98
CA THR A 447 17.51 -44.45 -5.61
C THR A 447 18.16 -44.23 -4.24
N ASP A 448 18.55 -45.32 -3.56
CA ASP A 448 19.28 -45.24 -2.28
C ASP A 448 20.51 -44.30 -2.36
N ASN A 449 21.24 -44.31 -3.48
CA ASN A 449 22.43 -43.48 -3.66
C ASN A 449 22.08 -41.97 -3.74
N ASN A 450 21.05 -41.60 -4.50
CA ASN A 450 20.60 -40.20 -4.60
C ASN A 450 19.98 -39.72 -3.28
N LEU A 451 19.16 -40.56 -2.64
CA LEU A 451 18.56 -40.24 -1.35
C LEU A 451 19.61 -40.11 -0.25
N LEU A 452 20.71 -40.87 -0.33
CA LEU A 452 21.82 -40.71 0.59
C LEU A 452 22.59 -39.41 0.34
N LEU A 453 22.82 -39.06 -0.93
CA LEU A 453 23.52 -37.83 -1.33
C LEU A 453 22.77 -36.55 -0.93
N PHE A 454 21.44 -36.60 -0.94
CA PHE A 454 20.56 -35.46 -0.66
C PHE A 454 19.71 -35.64 0.61
N LYS A 455 20.14 -36.51 1.53
CA LYS A 455 19.36 -36.93 2.72
C LYS A 455 18.86 -35.76 3.56
N ASP A 456 19.68 -34.72 3.72
CA ASP A 456 19.40 -33.51 4.50
C ASP A 456 18.56 -32.46 3.76
N LYS A 457 18.34 -32.67 2.45
CA LYS A 457 17.63 -31.72 1.59
C LYS A 457 16.26 -32.22 1.14
N VAL A 458 16.13 -33.51 0.86
CA VAL A 458 14.87 -34.08 0.37
C VAL A 458 13.76 -33.99 1.43
N ILE A 459 12.53 -33.81 0.97
CA ILE A 459 11.35 -33.78 1.83
C ILE A 459 10.81 -35.21 1.95
N TRP A 460 11.24 -35.94 2.98
CA TRP A 460 10.90 -37.36 3.20
C TRP A 460 9.42 -37.66 3.22
N GLY A 461 8.59 -36.76 3.76
CA GLY A 461 7.13 -36.90 3.71
C GLY A 461 6.59 -37.04 2.28
N LYS A 462 7.20 -36.35 1.30
CA LYS A 462 6.83 -36.48 -0.12
C LYS A 462 7.43 -37.74 -0.74
N ILE A 463 8.70 -38.03 -0.45
CA ILE A 463 9.38 -39.25 -0.95
C ILE A 463 8.60 -40.51 -0.55
N ASN A 464 8.20 -40.63 0.72
CA ASN A 464 7.41 -41.76 1.24
C ASN A 464 6.02 -41.89 0.58
N GLN A 465 5.51 -40.85 -0.06
CA GLN A 465 4.22 -40.88 -0.76
C GLN A 465 4.34 -41.27 -2.24
N ARG A 466 5.56 -41.34 -2.79
CA ARG A 466 5.76 -41.67 -4.19
C ARG A 466 5.58 -43.16 -4.46
N ASN A 467 4.95 -43.46 -5.58
CA ASN A 467 4.69 -44.84 -6.00
C ASN A 467 5.95 -45.56 -6.56
N ASP A 468 6.94 -44.80 -7.02
CA ASP A 468 8.20 -45.32 -7.56
C ASP A 468 9.29 -45.54 -6.49
N PHE A 469 9.06 -45.11 -5.25
CA PHE A 469 9.97 -45.35 -4.14
C PHE A 469 9.77 -46.76 -3.56
N LYS A 470 10.74 -47.65 -3.81
CA LYS A 470 10.70 -49.05 -3.36
C LYS A 470 11.57 -49.24 -2.12
N ILE A 471 10.99 -49.79 -1.06
CA ILE A 471 11.67 -49.96 0.23
C ILE A 471 12.26 -51.37 0.31
N SER A 472 13.59 -51.44 0.33
CA SER A 472 14.34 -52.68 0.56
C SER A 472 14.88 -52.75 2.01
N GLU A 473 15.40 -53.89 2.44
CA GLU A 473 16.06 -54.02 3.75
C GLU A 473 17.26 -53.06 3.88
N ARG A 474 18.01 -52.82 2.78
CA ARG A 474 19.07 -51.82 2.71
C ARG A 474 18.54 -50.40 2.94
N THR A 475 17.38 -50.10 2.37
CA THR A 475 16.70 -48.80 2.54
C THR A 475 16.31 -48.59 4.01
N LEU A 476 15.82 -49.63 4.70
CA LEU A 476 15.52 -49.59 6.14
C LEU A 476 16.75 -49.24 6.98
N GLU A 477 17.91 -49.80 6.63
CA GLU A 477 19.17 -49.54 7.34
C GLU A 477 19.70 -48.11 7.14
N LEU A 478 19.55 -47.55 5.93
CA LEU A 478 20.08 -46.22 5.61
C LEU A 478 19.20 -45.06 6.12
N PHE A 479 17.89 -45.30 6.19
CA PHE A 479 16.89 -44.24 6.39
C PHE A 479 15.88 -44.55 7.51
N THR A 480 16.25 -45.37 8.50
CA THR A 480 15.37 -45.83 9.60
C THR A 480 14.47 -44.73 10.18
N ASP A 481 15.02 -43.54 10.45
CA ASP A 481 14.30 -42.43 11.11
C ASP A 481 13.39 -41.63 10.15
N GLU A 482 13.55 -41.79 8.85
CA GLU A 482 12.90 -40.97 7.82
C GLU A 482 11.75 -41.69 7.10
N LEU A 483 11.62 -43.00 7.30
CA LEU A 483 10.66 -43.84 6.59
C LEU A 483 9.29 -43.90 7.27
N ASP A 484 8.25 -44.07 6.45
CA ASP A 484 6.89 -44.32 6.92
C ASP A 484 6.70 -45.80 7.29
N TRP A 485 6.95 -46.14 8.55
CA TRP A 485 6.85 -47.50 9.07
C TRP A 485 5.44 -48.09 9.04
N SER A 486 4.40 -47.26 8.92
CA SER A 486 3.03 -47.74 8.77
C SER A 486 2.84 -48.42 7.41
N LYS A 487 3.38 -47.81 6.33
CA LYS A 487 3.39 -48.43 4.99
C LYS A 487 4.29 -49.65 4.93
N ILE A 488 5.43 -49.61 5.62
CA ILE A 488 6.36 -50.73 5.69
C ILE A 488 5.69 -51.94 6.37
N SER A 489 4.98 -51.75 7.49
CA SER A 489 4.23 -52.81 8.18
C SER A 489 3.15 -53.49 7.31
N GLU A 490 2.54 -52.75 6.38
CA GLU A 490 1.55 -53.25 5.41
C GLU A 490 2.19 -53.85 4.15
N SER A 491 3.51 -53.66 3.97
CA SER A 491 4.18 -54.04 2.74
C SER A 491 4.15 -55.54 2.51
N HIS A 492 3.97 -55.91 1.25
CA HIS A 492 4.14 -57.28 0.77
C HIS A 492 5.48 -57.46 0.03
N GLU A 493 6.24 -56.38 -0.15
CA GLU A 493 7.57 -56.41 -0.78
C GLU A 493 8.67 -56.83 0.20
N ILE A 494 8.49 -56.53 1.50
CA ILE A 494 9.43 -56.90 2.56
C ILE A 494 9.10 -58.30 3.07
N ILE A 495 10.13 -59.12 3.24
CA ILE A 495 10.03 -60.44 3.87
C ILE A 495 10.21 -60.28 5.38
N PHE A 496 9.13 -60.45 6.13
CA PHE A 496 9.18 -60.40 7.60
C PHE A 496 9.82 -61.66 8.19
N THR A 497 10.87 -61.47 8.98
CA THR A 497 11.53 -62.52 9.79
C THR A 497 11.54 -62.11 11.26
N GLU A 498 11.68 -63.08 12.19
CA GLU A 498 11.74 -62.77 13.63
C GLU A 498 12.90 -61.80 13.95
N ALA A 499 14.07 -62.00 13.31
CA ALA A 499 15.23 -61.12 13.50
C ALA A 499 14.99 -59.69 13.01
N LEU A 500 14.30 -59.51 11.87
CA LEU A 500 13.95 -58.19 11.34
C LEU A 500 12.94 -57.46 12.22
N ILE A 501 11.91 -58.20 12.70
CA ILE A 501 10.90 -57.62 13.59
C ILE A 501 11.54 -57.19 14.90
N GLU A 502 12.41 -58.02 15.48
CA GLU A 502 13.10 -57.68 16.73
C GLU A 502 14.09 -56.51 16.55
N LYS A 503 14.84 -56.46 15.44
CA LYS A 503 15.79 -55.36 15.15
C LYS A 503 15.12 -53.98 15.16
N TYR A 504 13.91 -53.88 14.61
CA TYR A 504 13.15 -52.62 14.48
C TYR A 504 11.88 -52.61 15.34
N ARG A 505 11.88 -53.32 16.47
CA ARG A 505 10.71 -53.54 17.33
C ARG A 505 9.96 -52.24 17.70
N GLY A 506 10.69 -51.15 17.92
CA GLY A 506 10.13 -49.86 18.31
C GLY A 506 9.51 -49.05 17.16
N ASN A 507 9.76 -49.44 15.90
CA ASN A 507 9.35 -48.68 14.73
C ASN A 507 8.08 -49.23 14.08
N TRP A 508 7.79 -50.53 14.24
CA TRP A 508 6.65 -51.17 13.58
C TRP A 508 5.30 -50.60 14.01
N ASP A 509 4.43 -50.36 13.03
CA ASP A 509 3.00 -50.24 13.27
C ASP A 509 2.42 -51.64 13.55
N TRP A 510 2.28 -51.97 14.84
CA TRP A 510 1.85 -53.29 15.31
C TRP A 510 0.42 -53.65 14.90
N THR A 511 -0.46 -52.66 14.73
CA THR A 511 -1.84 -52.87 14.28
C THR A 511 -1.86 -53.42 12.87
N LYS A 512 -1.08 -52.78 11.98
CA LYS A 512 -0.92 -53.19 10.58
C LYS A 512 -0.11 -54.48 10.45
N LEU A 513 0.99 -54.57 11.21
CA LEU A 513 1.89 -55.73 11.18
C LEU A 513 1.16 -57.02 11.60
N ARG A 514 0.29 -56.96 12.62
CA ARG A 514 -0.55 -58.11 13.04
C ARG A 514 -1.52 -58.57 11.95
N LYS A 515 -2.03 -57.65 11.13
CA LYS A 515 -2.99 -57.93 10.05
C LYS A 515 -2.28 -58.35 8.76
N ASN A 516 -0.96 -58.20 8.67
CA ASN A 516 -0.16 -58.61 7.54
C ASN A 516 -0.14 -60.15 7.45
N SER A 517 -0.62 -60.69 6.32
CA SER A 517 -0.72 -62.13 6.09
C SER A 517 0.63 -62.83 6.22
N GLN A 518 1.74 -62.21 5.79
CA GLN A 518 3.08 -62.80 5.94
C GLN A 518 3.48 -63.01 7.40
N VAL A 519 3.09 -62.09 8.29
CA VAL A 519 3.41 -62.16 9.73
C VAL A 519 2.53 -63.20 10.41
N VAL A 520 1.23 -63.21 10.11
CA VAL A 520 0.27 -64.18 10.66
C VAL A 520 0.65 -65.61 10.26
N ASP A 521 0.96 -65.84 8.98
CA ASP A 521 1.20 -67.18 8.45
C ASP A 521 2.57 -67.74 8.86
N ARG A 522 3.59 -66.89 9.02
CA ARG A 522 4.98 -67.34 9.26
C ARG A 522 5.44 -67.28 10.72
N LEU A 523 4.83 -66.45 11.56
CA LEU A 523 5.34 -66.14 12.90
C LEU A 523 4.36 -66.46 14.04
N SER A 524 3.24 -67.13 13.74
CA SER A 524 2.14 -67.46 14.66
C SER A 524 2.58 -68.00 16.03
N ASP A 525 3.53 -68.95 16.06
CA ASP A 525 4.03 -69.57 17.29
C ASP A 525 4.86 -68.61 18.18
N THR A 526 5.47 -67.58 17.58
CA THR A 526 6.33 -66.60 18.28
C THR A 526 5.58 -65.35 18.74
N LEU A 527 4.33 -65.16 18.32
CA LEU A 527 3.49 -63.99 18.63
C LEU A 527 3.32 -63.75 20.14
N SER A 528 3.34 -64.80 20.96
CA SER A 528 3.19 -64.68 22.42
C SER A 528 4.26 -63.76 23.08
N LYS A 529 5.46 -63.64 22.48
CA LYS A 529 6.53 -62.74 22.95
C LYS A 529 6.17 -61.25 22.78
N TYR A 530 5.28 -60.92 21.85
CA TYR A 530 4.88 -59.55 21.52
C TYR A 530 3.54 -59.13 22.16
N LYS A 531 3.10 -59.84 23.21
CA LYS A 531 1.82 -59.61 23.90
C LYS A 531 1.59 -58.15 24.30
N ALA A 532 2.61 -57.44 24.77
CA ALA A 532 2.48 -56.02 25.13
C ALA A 532 2.10 -55.13 23.92
N GLY A 533 2.69 -55.39 22.74
CA GLY A 533 2.36 -54.69 21.50
C GLY A 533 0.96 -55.02 20.99
N PHE A 534 0.52 -56.28 21.14
CA PHE A 534 -0.85 -56.67 20.82
C PHE A 534 -1.88 -56.10 21.78
N ASN A 535 -1.58 -56.05 23.08
CA ASN A 535 -2.44 -55.40 24.07
C ASN A 535 -2.64 -53.91 23.73
N CYS A 536 -1.58 -53.22 23.28
CA CYS A 536 -1.68 -51.84 22.80
C CYS A 536 -2.61 -51.72 21.59
N SER A 537 -2.50 -52.63 20.62
CA SER A 537 -3.40 -52.69 19.46
C SER A 537 -4.85 -52.99 19.87
N GLU A 538 -5.09 -53.97 20.75
CA GLU A 538 -6.42 -54.32 21.27
C GLU A 538 -7.05 -53.19 22.09
N PHE A 539 -6.25 -52.38 22.77
CA PHE A 539 -6.73 -51.19 23.47
C PHE A 539 -7.27 -50.14 22.49
N ILE A 540 -6.56 -49.89 21.39
CA ILE A 540 -7.01 -48.98 20.33
C ILE A 540 -8.25 -49.52 19.60
N GLU A 541 -8.31 -50.83 19.34
CA GLU A 541 -9.44 -51.45 18.63
C GLU A 541 -10.77 -51.37 19.38
N GLN A 542 -10.77 -51.07 20.69
CA GLN A 542 -11.99 -50.83 21.46
C GLN A 542 -12.73 -49.54 21.04
N PHE A 543 -12.07 -48.63 20.30
CA PHE A 543 -12.64 -47.37 19.82
C PHE A 543 -13.19 -47.50 18.38
N THR A 544 -14.14 -48.42 18.17
CA THR A 544 -14.59 -48.85 16.84
C THR A 544 -15.33 -47.79 16.00
N GLU A 545 -15.96 -46.79 16.62
CA GLU A 545 -16.81 -45.83 15.90
C GLU A 545 -16.06 -44.56 15.44
N ARG A 546 -14.93 -44.22 16.07
CA ARG A 546 -14.23 -42.94 15.86
C ARG A 546 -12.74 -43.05 16.19
N LYS A 547 -11.89 -42.35 15.44
CA LYS A 547 -10.46 -42.21 15.76
C LYS A 547 -10.31 -41.61 17.17
N PRO A 548 -9.61 -42.30 18.11
CA PRO A 548 -9.56 -41.87 19.50
C PRO A 548 -8.53 -40.77 19.73
N TYR A 549 -8.94 -39.75 20.48
CA TYR A 549 -8.07 -38.65 20.91
C TYR A 549 -8.13 -38.50 22.43
N ILE A 550 -7.04 -37.97 23.00
CA ILE A 550 -6.97 -37.59 24.41
C ILE A 550 -6.73 -36.09 24.53
N TYR A 551 -7.36 -35.50 25.55
CA TYR A 551 -7.47 -34.05 25.70
C TYR A 551 -6.96 -33.60 27.06
N HIS A 552 -6.09 -32.58 27.06
CA HIS A 552 -5.67 -31.87 28.27
C HIS A 552 -6.18 -30.43 28.23
N PHE A 553 -6.90 -30.01 29.27
CA PHE A 553 -7.53 -28.69 29.38
C PHE A 553 -6.80 -27.84 30.42
N THR A 554 -6.35 -26.64 30.04
CA THR A 554 -5.63 -25.75 30.95
C THR A 554 -5.82 -24.27 30.58
N HIS A 555 -5.40 -23.37 31.47
CA HIS A 555 -5.39 -21.92 31.22
C HIS A 555 -4.11 -21.51 30.48
N MET A 556 -4.19 -20.52 29.58
CA MET A 556 -3.08 -20.12 28.72
C MET A 556 -1.82 -19.72 29.51
N PHE A 557 -1.96 -18.79 30.46
CA PHE A 557 -0.84 -18.20 31.21
C PHE A 557 -0.83 -18.63 32.69
N PRO A 558 0.26 -19.18 33.24
CA PRO A 558 1.48 -19.61 32.55
C PRO A 558 1.39 -21.06 32.02
N ASN A 559 0.29 -21.79 32.29
CA ASN A 559 0.30 -23.25 32.20
C ASN A 559 0.51 -23.75 30.76
N ALA A 560 -0.34 -23.36 29.80
CA ALA A 560 -0.21 -23.82 28.41
C ALA A 560 1.14 -23.39 27.82
N LEU A 561 1.56 -22.14 28.10
CA LEU A 561 2.85 -21.61 27.63
C LEU A 561 4.03 -22.44 28.15
N ASN A 562 4.04 -22.82 29.43
CA ASN A 562 5.08 -23.66 30.02
C ASN A 562 5.07 -25.09 29.46
N ILE A 563 3.88 -25.66 29.26
CA ILE A 563 3.72 -26.99 28.64
C ILE A 563 4.32 -26.98 27.22
N ILE A 564 4.03 -25.93 26.45
CA ILE A 564 4.55 -25.75 25.09
C ILE A 564 6.06 -25.58 25.11
N LYS A 565 6.59 -24.63 25.87
CA LYS A 565 8.04 -24.37 25.96
C LYS A 565 8.83 -25.60 26.45
N GLY A 566 8.27 -26.35 27.40
CA GLY A 566 8.89 -27.57 27.94
C GLY A 566 8.62 -28.84 27.15
N ARG A 567 7.71 -28.82 26.16
CA ARG A 567 7.18 -29.99 25.44
C ARG A 567 6.67 -31.12 26.33
N LYS A 568 6.23 -30.79 27.54
CA LYS A 568 5.90 -31.76 28.59
C LYS A 568 4.66 -31.37 29.38
N ILE A 569 3.80 -32.36 29.63
CA ILE A 569 2.71 -32.26 30.62
C ILE A 569 3.12 -33.09 31.84
N LEU A 570 3.29 -32.44 32.98
CA LEU A 570 3.75 -33.08 34.21
C LEU A 570 2.57 -33.55 35.08
N SER A 571 2.76 -34.64 35.81
CA SER A 571 1.86 -35.02 36.90
C SER A 571 1.89 -33.99 38.03
N ARG A 572 0.90 -34.04 38.92
CA ARG A 572 0.78 -33.07 40.02
C ARG A 572 1.92 -33.20 41.03
N ASN A 573 2.32 -34.43 41.35
CA ASN A 573 3.46 -34.68 42.24
C ASN A 573 4.79 -34.22 41.63
N LYS A 574 4.94 -34.32 40.30
CA LYS A 574 6.16 -33.91 39.61
C LYS A 574 6.26 -32.40 39.36
N SER A 575 5.12 -31.70 39.21
CA SER A 575 5.06 -30.24 39.04
C SER A 575 5.16 -29.44 40.34
N LEU A 576 5.25 -30.10 41.51
CA LEU A 576 5.30 -29.49 42.85
C LEU A 576 4.16 -28.49 43.13
N GLY A 577 3.07 -28.52 42.36
CA GLY A 577 1.93 -27.62 42.52
C GLY A 577 2.08 -26.22 41.89
N HIS A 578 3.14 -25.95 41.12
CA HIS A 578 3.35 -24.64 40.47
C HIS A 578 2.54 -24.47 39.17
N PHE A 579 1.22 -24.28 39.28
CA PHE A 579 0.34 -23.97 38.15
C PHE A 579 -0.90 -23.17 38.58
N ALA A 580 -1.46 -22.36 37.68
CA ALA A 580 -2.72 -21.64 37.93
C ALA A 580 -3.89 -22.65 38.00
N ASN A 581 -4.58 -22.72 39.15
CA ASN A 581 -5.57 -23.78 39.41
C ASN A 581 -6.98 -23.41 38.92
N ALA A 582 -7.38 -23.94 37.75
CA ALA A 582 -8.70 -23.75 37.14
C ALA A 582 -9.78 -24.76 37.58
N ALA A 583 -9.44 -25.72 38.44
CA ALA A 583 -10.29 -26.88 38.74
C ALA A 583 -11.09 -26.79 40.07
N GLY A 584 -10.92 -25.73 40.87
CA GLY A 584 -11.61 -25.56 42.16
C GLY A 584 -11.18 -26.55 43.25
N SER A 585 -12.00 -26.76 44.29
CA SER A 585 -11.68 -27.58 45.48
C SER A 585 -11.85 -29.10 45.31
N ASN A 586 -12.33 -29.58 44.16
CA ASN A 586 -12.55 -31.01 43.88
C ASN A 586 -11.27 -31.86 43.74
N VAL A 587 -10.07 -31.26 43.80
CA VAL A 587 -8.80 -31.93 43.45
C VAL A 587 -8.11 -32.61 44.66
N ASN A 588 -8.66 -32.47 45.87
CA ASN A 588 -8.02 -32.93 47.12
C ASN A 588 -8.56 -34.25 47.68
N ARG A 589 -9.41 -34.98 46.93
CA ARG A 589 -10.12 -36.17 47.46
C ARG A 589 -9.33 -37.48 47.40
N ARG A 590 -8.45 -37.70 46.40
CA ARG A 590 -7.69 -38.96 46.22
C ARG A 590 -6.28 -38.68 45.68
N GLY A 591 -5.24 -39.07 46.43
CA GLY A 591 -3.83 -38.84 46.06
C GLY A 591 -3.31 -39.72 44.93
N THR A 592 -3.94 -40.87 44.66
CA THR A 592 -3.50 -41.82 43.60
C THR A 592 -3.56 -41.23 42.20
N ALA A 593 -4.32 -40.16 41.98
CA ALA A 593 -4.38 -39.46 40.70
C ALA A 593 -3.22 -38.47 40.50
N HIS A 594 -2.44 -38.15 41.54
CA HIS A 594 -1.41 -37.11 41.49
C HIS A 594 -0.09 -37.59 40.88
N ASP A 595 0.10 -38.91 40.76
CA ASP A 595 1.26 -39.52 40.09
C ASP A 595 1.15 -39.48 38.56
N TYR A 596 -0.03 -39.19 38.02
CA TYR A 596 -0.31 -39.23 36.58
C TYR A 596 -0.58 -37.84 35.99
N ALA A 597 -0.08 -37.60 34.79
CA ALA A 597 -0.64 -36.61 33.87
C ALA A 597 -1.96 -37.17 33.33
N ARG A 598 -3.03 -36.37 33.43
CA ARG A 598 -4.41 -36.83 33.21
C ARG A 598 -4.97 -36.22 31.94
N PHE A 599 -5.67 -37.05 31.18
CA PHE A 599 -6.31 -36.68 29.93
C PHE A 599 -7.74 -37.21 29.87
N TYR A 600 -8.63 -36.40 29.33
CA TYR A 600 -10.00 -36.79 29.03
C TYR A 600 -10.06 -37.46 27.65
N TYR A 601 -10.93 -38.45 27.46
CA TYR A 601 -11.18 -39.03 26.12
C TYR A 601 -12.07 -38.14 25.24
N ARG A 602 -12.68 -37.10 25.82
CA ARG A 602 -13.56 -36.18 25.12
C ARG A 602 -13.53 -34.78 25.73
N PRO A 603 -13.78 -33.75 24.91
CA PRO A 603 -14.14 -32.44 25.42
C PRO A 603 -15.61 -32.42 25.90
N GLN A 604 -16.06 -31.25 26.32
CA GLN A 604 -17.41 -30.95 26.81
C GLN A 604 -17.83 -31.78 28.04
N THR A 605 -16.91 -31.89 29.00
CA THR A 605 -17.14 -32.64 30.25
C THR A 605 -17.97 -31.82 31.25
N PRO A 606 -18.62 -32.45 32.25
CA PRO A 606 -19.30 -31.72 33.33
C PRO A 606 -18.45 -30.66 34.02
N THR A 607 -17.15 -30.90 34.16
CA THR A 607 -16.21 -29.96 34.78
C THR A 607 -16.00 -28.75 33.87
N GLN A 608 -15.78 -28.98 32.58
CA GLN A 608 -15.62 -27.93 31.57
C GLN A 608 -16.84 -26.99 31.53
N PHE A 609 -18.05 -27.54 31.62
CA PHE A 609 -19.29 -26.75 31.66
C PHE A 609 -19.26 -25.63 32.71
N TYR A 610 -18.68 -25.89 33.90
CA TYR A 610 -18.62 -24.88 34.97
C TYR A 610 -17.45 -23.92 34.85
N ASN A 611 -16.29 -24.37 34.36
CA ASN A 611 -15.05 -23.60 34.44
C ASN A 611 -14.54 -23.03 33.12
N GLU A 612 -15.14 -23.34 31.97
CA GLU A 612 -14.78 -22.73 30.70
C GLU A 612 -14.97 -21.20 30.73
N CYS A 613 -14.02 -20.45 30.16
CA CYS A 613 -14.03 -18.99 30.11
C CYS A 613 -14.18 -18.36 31.52
N LEU A 614 -15.04 -17.35 31.66
CA LEU A 614 -15.29 -16.67 32.94
C LEU A 614 -16.22 -17.47 33.87
N GLY A 615 -16.54 -18.73 33.52
CA GLY A 615 -17.39 -19.61 34.29
C GLY A 615 -18.84 -19.11 34.42
N MET A 616 -19.52 -19.60 35.47
CA MET A 616 -20.90 -19.22 35.78
C MET A 616 -20.95 -17.96 36.65
N ASP A 617 -21.87 -17.04 36.35
CA ASP A 617 -22.23 -15.88 37.18
C ASP A 617 -23.71 -15.92 37.60
N LYS A 618 -24.16 -14.91 38.35
CA LYS A 618 -25.54 -14.84 38.90
C LYS A 618 -26.63 -14.96 37.85
N GLU A 619 -26.34 -14.56 36.62
CA GLU A 619 -27.26 -14.62 35.50
C GLU A 619 -27.09 -15.87 34.64
N SER A 620 -26.15 -16.75 34.95
CA SER A 620 -25.98 -18.00 34.22
C SER A 620 -27.14 -18.96 34.50
N GLY A 621 -27.81 -19.36 33.43
CA GLY A 621 -28.93 -20.27 33.46
C GLY A 621 -29.46 -20.57 32.07
N GLU A 622 -30.46 -21.43 32.00
CA GLU A 622 -31.18 -21.70 30.76
C GLU A 622 -32.68 -21.87 31.05
N TRP A 623 -33.50 -21.61 30.05
CA TRP A 623 -34.91 -21.94 30.13
C TRP A 623 -35.10 -23.45 29.98
N ARG A 624 -35.64 -24.10 31.01
CA ARG A 624 -36.05 -25.50 30.93
C ARG A 624 -37.55 -25.63 30.93
N THR A 625 -38.03 -26.48 30.03
CA THR A 625 -39.42 -26.92 29.99
C THR A 625 -39.54 -28.22 30.78
N TRP A 626 -40.52 -28.28 31.66
CA TRP A 626 -40.84 -29.44 32.47
C TRP A 626 -42.28 -29.85 32.19
N TRP A 627 -42.56 -31.13 32.29
CA TRP A 627 -43.92 -31.66 32.20
C TRP A 627 -44.38 -32.08 33.59
N TYR A 628 -45.49 -31.54 34.07
CA TYR A 628 -46.08 -31.90 35.36
C TYR A 628 -47.59 -31.70 35.32
N ASP A 629 -48.32 -32.71 35.80
CA ASP A 629 -49.80 -32.73 35.88
C ASP A 629 -50.51 -32.37 34.56
N GLY A 630 -50.01 -32.90 33.43
CA GLY A 630 -50.62 -32.71 32.12
C GLY A 630 -50.23 -31.44 31.36
N GLU A 631 -49.51 -30.50 31.99
CA GLU A 631 -49.09 -29.24 31.36
C GLU A 631 -47.56 -29.07 31.29
N TYR A 632 -47.11 -28.32 30.28
CA TYR A 632 -45.71 -27.91 30.14
C TYR A 632 -45.49 -26.54 30.78
N TYR A 633 -44.57 -26.46 31.74
CA TYR A 633 -44.15 -25.18 32.30
C TYR A 633 -42.68 -24.89 31.98
N LYS A 634 -42.42 -23.67 31.52
CA LYS A 634 -41.08 -23.17 31.20
C LYS A 634 -40.57 -22.35 32.39
N LYS A 635 -39.48 -22.79 33.03
CA LYS A 635 -38.87 -22.12 34.19
C LYS A 635 -37.39 -21.87 33.93
N TRP A 636 -36.92 -20.68 34.30
CA TRP A 636 -35.49 -20.36 34.29
C TRP A 636 -34.77 -21.21 35.33
N LYS A 637 -33.79 -22.02 34.89
CA LYS A 637 -32.93 -22.82 35.77
C LYS A 637 -31.57 -22.14 35.85
N THR A 638 -31.28 -21.55 37.01
CA THR A 638 -29.95 -21.00 37.31
C THR A 638 -28.95 -22.11 37.65
N TYR A 639 -27.72 -21.96 37.17
CA TYR A 639 -26.58 -22.84 37.49
C TYR A 639 -25.65 -22.26 38.56
N TYR A 640 -25.84 -20.99 38.90
CA TYR A 640 -25.01 -20.25 39.84
C TYR A 640 -24.91 -20.89 41.24
N PRO A 641 -25.99 -21.40 41.89
CA PRO A 641 -25.87 -21.99 43.21
C PRO A 641 -24.99 -23.24 43.25
N GLN A 642 -24.99 -24.03 42.18
CA GLN A 642 -24.13 -25.21 42.06
C GLN A 642 -22.68 -24.80 41.80
N ALA A 643 -22.46 -23.82 40.93
CA ALA A 643 -21.13 -23.26 40.69
C ALA A 643 -20.53 -22.64 41.97
N LEU A 644 -21.35 -21.96 42.78
CA LEU A 644 -20.94 -21.38 44.07
C LEU A 644 -20.45 -22.45 45.05
N ARG A 645 -21.11 -23.61 45.11
CA ARG A 645 -20.64 -24.77 45.90
C ARG A 645 -19.32 -25.35 45.41
N LEU A 646 -19.04 -25.20 44.12
CA LEU A 646 -17.78 -25.60 43.48
C LEU A 646 -16.74 -24.48 43.51
N GLU A 647 -16.97 -23.43 44.29
CA GLU A 647 -16.07 -22.30 44.43
C GLU A 647 -15.91 -21.43 43.17
N LEU A 648 -16.93 -21.41 42.31
CA LEU A 648 -17.00 -20.61 41.07
C LEU A 648 -15.76 -20.84 40.18
N PRO A 649 -15.48 -22.08 39.73
CA PRO A 649 -14.26 -22.37 38.97
C PRO A 649 -14.28 -21.64 37.62
N LYS A 650 -13.12 -21.20 37.12
CA LYS A 650 -12.97 -20.40 35.89
C LYS A 650 -11.64 -20.73 35.20
N CYS A 651 -11.60 -20.47 33.89
CA CYS A 651 -10.45 -20.63 33.01
C CYS A 651 -10.60 -19.58 31.89
N PRO A 652 -10.24 -18.30 32.16
CA PRO A 652 -10.59 -17.18 31.27
C PRO A 652 -10.04 -17.29 29.84
N MET A 653 -8.85 -17.89 29.67
CA MET A 653 -8.25 -18.17 28.37
C MET A 653 -7.99 -19.67 28.24
N PRO A 654 -9.01 -20.46 27.89
CA PRO A 654 -8.88 -21.90 27.86
C PRO A 654 -8.08 -22.38 26.64
N VAL A 655 -7.21 -23.36 26.84
CA VAL A 655 -6.43 -24.03 25.80
C VAL A 655 -6.58 -25.54 25.94
N PHE A 656 -6.85 -26.22 24.82
CA PHE A 656 -6.87 -27.67 24.73
C PHE A 656 -5.64 -28.20 24.01
N PHE A 657 -4.98 -29.19 24.58
CA PHE A 657 -4.04 -30.04 23.86
C PHE A 657 -4.76 -31.33 23.46
N LYS A 658 -4.82 -31.61 22.17
CA LYS A 658 -5.45 -32.79 21.58
C LYS A 658 -4.36 -33.68 20.99
N PHE A 659 -4.21 -34.89 21.50
CA PHE A 659 -3.22 -35.87 21.04
C PHE A 659 -3.92 -37.09 20.45
N SER A 660 -3.36 -37.63 19.36
CA SER A 660 -3.74 -38.94 18.84
C SER A 660 -3.42 -40.03 19.86
N LEU A 661 -4.45 -40.72 20.35
CA LEU A 661 -4.23 -41.81 21.32
C LEU A 661 -3.43 -42.96 20.71
N GLU A 662 -3.64 -43.22 19.42
CA GLU A 662 -2.93 -44.22 18.63
C GLU A 662 -1.43 -43.96 18.60
N GLU A 663 -1.02 -42.72 18.29
CA GLU A 663 0.40 -42.34 18.24
C GLU A 663 1.05 -42.40 19.63
N VAL A 664 0.34 -41.95 20.66
CA VAL A 664 0.80 -41.99 22.06
C VAL A 664 1.09 -43.43 22.49
N ILE A 665 0.15 -44.33 22.24
CA ILE A 665 0.32 -45.75 22.61
C ILE A 665 1.43 -46.41 21.79
N ALA A 666 1.58 -46.05 20.51
CA ALA A 666 2.66 -46.59 19.68
C ALA A 666 4.06 -46.16 20.17
N LYS A 667 4.22 -44.88 20.54
CA LYS A 667 5.54 -44.31 20.87
C LYS A 667 5.95 -44.43 22.34
N MET A 668 5.00 -44.54 23.26
CA MET A 668 5.29 -44.58 24.71
C MET A 668 4.38 -45.56 25.50
N PRO A 669 4.23 -46.81 25.07
CA PRO A 669 3.28 -47.77 25.66
C PRO A 669 3.53 -48.05 27.15
N ASP A 670 4.80 -48.02 27.59
CA ASP A 670 5.21 -48.43 28.93
C ASP A 670 4.78 -47.49 30.06
N ILE A 671 4.34 -46.28 29.73
CA ILE A 671 3.87 -45.28 30.70
C ILE A 671 2.37 -44.99 30.56
N CYS A 672 1.68 -45.72 29.69
CA CYS A 672 0.26 -45.54 29.38
C CYS A 672 -0.63 -46.38 30.30
N TYR A 673 -1.52 -45.70 31.00
CA TYR A 673 -2.51 -46.27 31.91
C TYR A 673 -3.89 -45.70 31.60
N TYR A 674 -4.93 -46.35 32.10
CA TYR A 674 -6.30 -45.84 32.02
C TYR A 674 -7.06 -46.16 33.30
N SER A 675 -8.09 -45.37 33.59
CA SER A 675 -9.00 -45.64 34.71
C SER A 675 -10.23 -46.44 34.28
N THR A 676 -10.71 -47.32 35.15
CA THR A 676 -11.97 -48.07 34.93
C THR A 676 -13.23 -47.26 35.26
N GLY A 677 -13.07 -46.04 35.77
CA GLY A 677 -14.17 -45.13 36.12
C GLY A 677 -13.66 -43.75 36.56
N ASN A 678 -14.55 -42.94 37.13
CA ASN A 678 -14.22 -41.61 37.65
C ASN A 678 -13.16 -41.66 38.77
N MET A 679 -12.01 -41.03 38.51
CA MET A 679 -10.86 -40.95 39.43
C MET A 679 -11.12 -40.20 40.75
N GLN A 680 -12.25 -39.51 40.88
CA GLN A 680 -12.72 -38.89 42.13
C GLN A 680 -13.48 -39.84 43.06
N THR A 681 -13.72 -41.08 42.62
CA THR A 681 -14.41 -42.12 43.41
C THR A 681 -13.44 -43.20 43.88
N ASP A 682 -13.75 -43.83 45.01
CA ASP A 682 -12.93 -44.93 45.57
C ASP A 682 -13.06 -46.24 44.78
N ARG A 683 -13.96 -46.30 43.78
CA ARG A 683 -14.24 -47.50 42.97
C ARG A 683 -13.36 -47.64 41.72
N ALA A 684 -12.67 -46.57 41.29
CA ALA A 684 -11.87 -46.58 40.08
C ALA A 684 -10.51 -47.27 40.31
N GLU A 685 -10.18 -48.22 39.43
CA GLU A 685 -8.87 -48.89 39.33
C GLU A 685 -8.05 -48.22 38.22
N VAL A 686 -6.71 -48.20 38.37
CA VAL A 686 -5.77 -47.74 37.35
C VAL A 686 -5.04 -48.96 36.79
N ILE A 687 -5.13 -49.17 35.48
CA ILE A 687 -4.62 -50.36 34.78
C ILE A 687 -3.64 -49.92 33.71
N LYS A 688 -2.52 -50.62 33.57
CA LYS A 688 -1.53 -50.38 32.52
C LYS A 688 -2.01 -50.99 31.20
N VAL A 689 -1.93 -50.23 30.11
CA VAL A 689 -2.40 -50.66 28.78
C VAL A 689 -1.70 -51.95 28.33
N THR A 690 -0.38 -52.04 28.55
CA THR A 690 0.43 -53.21 28.17
C THR A 690 0.07 -54.49 28.92
N ASP A 691 -0.60 -54.38 30.07
CA ASP A 691 -0.88 -55.53 30.94
C ASP A 691 -2.26 -56.12 30.63
N ASN A 692 -3.27 -55.26 30.49
CA ASN A 692 -4.63 -55.65 30.15
C ASN A 692 -5.34 -54.48 29.44
N PRO A 693 -5.80 -54.65 28.18
CA PRO A 693 -6.50 -53.59 27.47
C PRO A 693 -8.01 -53.57 27.75
N ASN A 694 -8.61 -54.66 28.23
CA ASN A 694 -10.05 -54.95 28.06
C ASN A 694 -10.96 -54.47 29.20
N ARG A 695 -10.47 -53.60 30.09
CA ARG A 695 -11.25 -53.10 31.25
C ARG A 695 -11.78 -51.68 31.06
N LEU A 696 -11.53 -51.07 29.89
CA LEU A 696 -12.08 -49.78 29.52
C LEU A 696 -13.49 -49.98 28.96
N ASN A 697 -14.49 -49.30 29.51
CA ASN A 697 -15.80 -49.25 28.85
C ASN A 697 -15.78 -48.17 27.76
N ALA A 698 -15.26 -48.50 26.58
CA ALA A 698 -15.08 -47.55 25.49
C ALA A 698 -16.41 -47.05 24.88
N GLN A 699 -17.45 -47.90 24.90
CA GLN A 699 -18.77 -47.55 24.37
C GLN A 699 -19.43 -46.42 25.18
N ASP A 700 -19.36 -46.49 26.51
CA ASP A 700 -19.99 -45.49 27.39
C ASP A 700 -19.13 -44.23 27.66
N LEU A 701 -17.92 -44.14 27.09
CA LEU A 701 -17.07 -42.94 27.20
C LEU A 701 -17.76 -41.68 26.64
N TYR A 702 -18.55 -41.87 25.59
CA TYR A 702 -19.21 -40.79 24.86
C TYR A 702 -20.69 -40.60 25.23
N SER A 703 -21.20 -41.41 26.17
CA SER A 703 -22.55 -41.28 26.72
C SER A 703 -22.80 -39.87 27.29
N THR A 704 -24.03 -39.42 27.21
CA THR A 704 -24.53 -38.13 27.69
C THR A 704 -25.55 -38.34 28.80
N VAL A 705 -26.04 -37.24 29.40
CA VAL A 705 -27.13 -37.31 30.39
C VAL A 705 -28.38 -38.02 29.85
N LYS A 706 -28.60 -38.02 28.52
CA LYS A 706 -29.74 -38.69 27.88
C LYS A 706 -29.64 -40.21 27.94
N ASP A 707 -28.43 -40.74 28.01
CA ASP A 707 -28.14 -42.19 27.99
C ASP A 707 -28.21 -42.81 29.40
N GLY A 708 -28.48 -41.99 30.42
CA GLY A 708 -28.61 -42.40 31.82
C GLY A 708 -27.62 -41.66 32.72
N VAL A 709 -28.12 -41.00 33.77
CA VAL A 709 -27.29 -40.17 34.67
C VAL A 709 -26.19 -40.97 35.38
N GLU A 710 -26.46 -42.23 35.72
CA GLU A 710 -25.50 -43.10 36.41
C GLU A 710 -24.39 -43.59 35.47
N VAL A 711 -24.76 -44.09 34.27
CA VAL A 711 -23.84 -44.49 33.19
C VAL A 711 -22.94 -43.31 32.82
N TYR A 712 -23.55 -42.14 32.60
CA TYR A 712 -22.83 -40.88 32.33
C TYR A 712 -21.84 -40.53 33.45
N LYS A 713 -22.26 -40.54 34.71
CA LYS A 713 -21.36 -40.19 35.83
C LYS A 713 -20.23 -41.20 36.04
N GLN A 714 -20.45 -42.48 35.73
CA GLN A 714 -19.51 -43.54 36.01
C GLN A 714 -18.47 -43.73 34.91
N TYR A 715 -18.88 -43.78 33.64
CA TYR A 715 -18.03 -44.20 32.53
C TYR A 715 -17.54 -43.05 31.65
N SER A 716 -18.33 -41.99 31.44
CA SER A 716 -17.90 -40.83 30.63
C SER A 716 -16.77 -40.00 31.27
N GLN A 717 -16.47 -40.26 32.55
CA GLN A 717 -15.40 -39.62 33.32
C GLN A 717 -14.21 -40.55 33.55
N GLN A 718 -14.12 -41.65 32.80
CA GLN A 718 -12.87 -42.41 32.68
C GLN A 718 -11.79 -41.53 32.05
N GLU A 719 -10.55 -41.71 32.48
CA GLU A 719 -9.41 -40.89 32.07
C GLU A 719 -8.29 -41.75 31.51
N PHE A 720 -7.57 -41.19 30.55
CA PHE A 720 -6.28 -41.70 30.13
C PHE A 720 -5.18 -41.07 31.00
N LEU A 721 -4.22 -41.89 31.40
CA LEU A 721 -3.26 -41.57 32.45
C LEU A 721 -1.85 -41.86 31.95
N VAL A 722 -0.95 -40.89 32.11
CA VAL A 722 0.47 -41.06 31.79
C VAL A 722 1.28 -40.90 33.06
N LEU A 723 2.09 -41.90 33.40
CA LEU A 723 2.86 -41.90 34.65
C LEU A 723 3.95 -40.82 34.64
N ASN A 724 4.02 -40.01 35.69
CA ASN A 724 5.01 -38.95 35.95
C ASN A 724 5.01 -37.76 34.97
N GLU A 725 5.38 -37.96 33.71
CA GLU A 725 5.42 -36.90 32.70
C GLU A 725 5.04 -37.44 31.32
N PHE A 726 4.35 -36.61 30.54
CA PHE A 726 4.01 -36.87 29.16
C PHE A 726 4.84 -35.94 28.25
N ASP A 727 5.86 -36.49 27.63
CA ASP A 727 6.78 -35.78 26.72
C ASP A 727 6.30 -35.91 25.27
N PHE A 728 5.66 -34.87 24.77
CA PHE A 728 5.09 -34.86 23.42
C PHE A 728 6.05 -34.32 22.36
N SER A 729 7.33 -34.05 22.69
CA SER A 729 8.35 -33.67 21.69
C SER A 729 8.58 -34.75 20.63
N LYS A 730 8.20 -35.99 20.94
CA LYS A 730 8.34 -37.16 20.06
C LYS A 730 7.11 -37.41 19.19
N LEU A 731 6.03 -36.65 19.37
CA LEU A 731 4.75 -36.87 18.68
C LEU A 731 4.60 -35.90 17.50
N ASN A 732 3.91 -36.34 16.45
CA ASN A 732 3.66 -35.57 15.24
C ASN A 732 2.16 -35.25 15.06
N ASP A 733 1.25 -36.11 15.54
CA ASP A 733 -0.20 -36.02 15.40
C ASP A 733 -0.85 -35.45 16.67
N PHE A 734 -0.72 -34.13 16.82
CA PHE A 734 -1.37 -33.36 17.87
C PHE A 734 -1.74 -31.95 17.42
N GLN A 735 -2.69 -31.36 18.14
CA GLN A 735 -3.19 -30.00 17.93
C GLN A 735 -3.27 -29.26 19.27
N ILE A 736 -3.01 -27.95 19.25
CA ILE A 736 -3.19 -27.04 20.38
C ILE A 736 -4.29 -26.07 20.00
N ILE A 737 -5.45 -26.17 20.64
CA ILE A 737 -6.68 -25.52 20.21
C ILE A 737 -7.00 -24.39 21.18
N CYS A 738 -6.94 -23.15 20.72
CA CYS A 738 -7.35 -21.97 21.47
C CYS A 738 -8.84 -21.66 21.26
N TYR A 739 -9.44 -20.92 22.18
CA TYR A 739 -10.87 -20.60 22.16
C TYR A 739 -11.32 -19.84 20.89
N ASP A 740 -10.50 -18.89 20.45
CA ASP A 740 -10.69 -18.04 19.27
C ASP A 740 -9.33 -17.65 18.63
N SER A 741 -9.39 -16.91 17.51
CA SER A 741 -8.21 -16.53 16.73
C SER A 741 -7.31 -15.53 17.44
N GLU A 742 -7.87 -14.61 18.23
CA GLU A 742 -7.13 -13.60 18.97
C GLU A 742 -6.29 -14.26 20.06
N GLN A 743 -6.89 -15.18 20.81
CA GLN A 743 -6.17 -16.00 21.79
C GLN A 743 -5.09 -16.87 21.15
N ALA A 744 -5.35 -17.43 19.95
CA ALA A 744 -4.32 -18.18 19.23
C ALA A 744 -3.14 -17.29 18.81
N ASN A 745 -3.41 -16.07 18.34
CA ASN A 745 -2.38 -15.10 17.95
C ASN A 745 -1.57 -14.63 19.16
N ILE A 746 -2.23 -14.35 20.28
CA ILE A 746 -1.57 -14.03 21.55
C ILE A 746 -0.63 -15.17 21.94
N LEU A 747 -1.10 -16.43 21.94
CA LEU A 747 -0.24 -17.56 22.29
C LEU A 747 0.95 -17.70 21.33
N LYS A 748 0.74 -17.59 20.02
CA LYS A 748 1.81 -17.64 18.99
C LYS A 748 2.84 -16.53 19.21
N SER A 749 2.41 -15.32 19.56
CA SER A 749 3.31 -14.19 19.81
C SER A 749 4.30 -14.45 20.96
N GLN A 750 3.93 -15.30 21.94
CA GLN A 750 4.78 -15.66 23.08
C GLN A 750 5.83 -16.74 22.77
N LEU A 751 5.78 -17.33 21.57
CA LEU A 751 6.58 -18.48 21.17
C LEU A 751 7.65 -18.14 20.12
N HIS A 752 7.70 -16.89 19.62
CA HIS A 752 8.78 -16.34 18.81
C HIS A 752 9.16 -17.20 17.58
N GLY A 753 8.16 -17.68 16.83
CA GLY A 753 8.39 -18.46 15.60
C GLY A 753 8.81 -19.92 15.82
N ASP A 754 8.67 -20.46 17.04
CA ASP A 754 8.79 -21.90 17.30
C ASP A 754 7.91 -22.69 16.31
N PRO A 755 8.43 -23.70 15.59
CA PRO A 755 7.67 -24.53 14.64
C PRO A 755 6.37 -25.14 15.20
N ILE A 756 6.23 -25.25 16.53
CA ILE A 756 4.97 -25.67 17.13
C ILE A 756 3.81 -24.72 16.87
N CYS A 757 4.08 -23.48 16.47
CA CYS A 757 3.05 -22.52 16.07
C CYS A 757 2.14 -23.07 14.96
N ASP A 758 2.67 -23.95 14.09
CA ASP A 758 1.91 -24.63 13.04
C ASP A 758 0.89 -25.63 13.60
N LYS A 759 1.05 -26.06 14.85
CA LYS A 759 0.12 -26.93 15.58
C LYS A 759 -0.93 -26.15 16.38
N ILE A 760 -0.84 -24.81 16.42
CA ILE A 760 -1.77 -23.96 17.16
C ILE A 760 -2.90 -23.51 16.24
N GLU A 761 -4.10 -23.96 16.58
CA GLU A 761 -5.34 -23.71 15.85
C GLU A 761 -6.30 -22.87 16.70
N ALA A 762 -7.17 -22.13 16.00
CA ALA A 762 -8.21 -21.31 16.58
C ALA A 762 -9.58 -21.92 16.29
N GLY A 763 -10.44 -21.96 17.30
CA GLY A 763 -11.82 -22.39 17.13
C GLY A 763 -11.96 -23.91 16.96
N GLY A 764 -12.51 -24.56 17.98
CA GLY A 764 -13.01 -25.93 17.91
C GLY A 764 -14.50 -25.93 18.27
N TYR A 765 -15.38 -25.92 17.26
CA TYR A 765 -16.84 -25.83 17.47
C TYR A 765 -17.40 -26.99 18.29
N ASP A 766 -16.73 -28.14 18.27
CA ASP A 766 -17.04 -29.35 19.03
C ASP A 766 -16.21 -29.49 20.32
N ILE A 767 -15.21 -28.65 20.54
CA ILE A 767 -14.34 -28.69 21.73
C ILE A 767 -14.92 -27.86 22.88
N TYR A 768 -15.36 -26.63 22.60
CA TYR A 768 -15.84 -25.69 23.62
C TYR A 768 -17.37 -25.71 23.76
N HIS A 769 -17.88 -25.57 24.98
CA HIS A 769 -19.33 -25.45 25.21
C HIS A 769 -19.89 -24.10 24.72
N ARG A 770 -19.09 -23.02 24.83
CA ARG A 770 -19.41 -21.64 24.49
C ARG A 770 -20.65 -21.07 25.18
N ASN A 771 -21.02 -21.66 26.32
CA ASN A 771 -22.17 -21.23 27.12
C ASN A 771 -21.81 -20.17 28.18
N ASN A 772 -20.53 -20.11 28.59
CA ASN A 772 -20.03 -19.16 29.58
C ASN A 772 -19.54 -17.90 28.88
N ARG A 773 -19.63 -16.76 29.57
CA ARG A 773 -19.21 -15.47 29.01
C ARG A 773 -17.69 -15.48 28.77
N PRO A 774 -17.21 -15.21 27.55
CA PRO A 774 -15.79 -15.13 27.27
C PRO A 774 -15.22 -13.76 27.65
N LEU A 775 -13.89 -13.67 27.69
CA LEU A 775 -13.22 -12.39 27.45
C LEU A 775 -13.22 -12.13 25.95
N THR A 776 -13.50 -10.90 25.57
CA THR A 776 -13.34 -10.46 24.19
C THR A 776 -12.08 -9.61 24.12
N ILE A 777 -11.10 -10.11 23.36
CA ILE A 777 -9.82 -9.46 23.11
C ILE A 777 -9.80 -9.07 21.63
N THR A 778 -9.39 -7.85 21.33
CA THR A 778 -9.16 -7.39 19.96
C THR A 778 -7.83 -6.64 19.92
N GLU A 779 -6.95 -7.04 19.02
CA GLU A 779 -5.62 -6.48 18.88
C GLU A 779 -5.37 -6.01 17.44
N ASP A 780 -4.94 -4.75 17.28
CA ASP A 780 -4.49 -4.19 16.01
C ASP A 780 -3.08 -3.59 16.16
N ASP A 781 -2.56 -2.93 15.12
CA ASP A 781 -1.21 -2.34 15.13
C ASP A 781 -1.05 -1.20 16.15
N PHE A 782 -2.15 -0.56 16.56
CA PHE A 782 -2.17 0.66 17.36
C PHE A 782 -2.69 0.45 18.77
N SER A 783 -3.44 -0.62 19.04
CA SER A 783 -4.09 -0.83 20.32
C SER A 783 -4.39 -2.30 20.64
N ILE A 784 -4.61 -2.56 21.92
CA ILE A 784 -5.24 -3.78 22.40
C ILE A 784 -6.42 -3.42 23.29
N SER A 785 -7.57 -4.06 23.06
CA SER A 785 -8.76 -3.90 23.88
C SER A 785 -9.18 -5.24 24.46
N ILE A 786 -9.38 -5.28 25.78
CA ILE A 786 -9.84 -6.46 26.51
C ILE A 786 -11.12 -6.08 27.23
N SER A 787 -12.18 -6.85 26.99
CA SER A 787 -13.49 -6.63 27.63
C SER A 787 -14.01 -7.90 28.28
N SER A 788 -14.66 -7.73 29.43
CA SER A 788 -15.27 -8.79 30.21
C SER A 788 -16.78 -8.65 30.20
N GLY A 789 -17.48 -9.70 29.75
CA GLY A 789 -18.93 -9.79 29.90
C GLY A 789 -19.38 -10.25 31.28
N TYR A 790 -18.46 -10.58 32.20
CA TYR A 790 -18.76 -11.22 33.48
C TYR A 790 -19.55 -10.31 34.40
N ARG A 791 -20.78 -10.69 34.77
CA ARG A 791 -21.73 -9.75 35.43
C ARG A 791 -21.56 -9.68 36.95
N GLU A 792 -20.43 -9.18 37.42
CA GLU A 792 -20.17 -8.90 38.84
C GLU A 792 -19.41 -7.58 39.02
N ASP A 793 -19.97 -6.66 39.82
CA ASP A 793 -19.42 -5.30 40.01
C ASP A 793 -18.03 -5.29 40.67
N SER A 794 -17.68 -6.36 41.38
CA SER A 794 -16.38 -6.53 42.03
C SER A 794 -15.27 -7.02 41.07
N ALA A 795 -15.62 -7.49 39.87
CA ALA A 795 -14.63 -7.89 38.89
C ALA A 795 -13.91 -6.68 38.29
N CYS A 796 -12.64 -6.87 37.90
CA CYS A 796 -11.86 -5.85 37.22
C CYS A 796 -10.77 -6.44 36.33
N LEU A 797 -10.34 -5.65 35.35
CA LEU A 797 -9.15 -5.86 34.55
C LEU A 797 -8.08 -4.90 35.07
N SER A 798 -6.93 -5.43 35.50
CA SER A 798 -5.83 -4.65 36.06
C SER A 798 -4.60 -4.75 35.18
N VAL A 799 -4.07 -3.61 34.74
CA VAL A 799 -2.75 -3.51 34.10
C VAL A 799 -1.70 -3.37 35.18
N ARG A 800 -0.64 -4.18 35.09
CA ARG A 800 0.50 -4.17 36.02
C ARG A 800 1.79 -4.38 35.23
N GLY A 801 2.92 -3.98 35.80
CA GLY A 801 4.25 -4.15 35.20
C GLY A 801 5.10 -2.89 35.29
N ASP A 802 6.38 -3.02 34.98
CA ASP A 802 7.39 -1.96 35.17
C ASP A 802 7.15 -0.76 34.24
N GLY A 803 6.54 -0.96 33.07
CA GLY A 803 6.26 0.11 32.11
C GLY A 803 4.90 0.80 32.29
N ILE A 804 4.22 0.63 33.43
CA ILE A 804 2.87 1.18 33.61
C ILE A 804 2.79 2.71 33.47
N SER A 805 3.86 3.43 33.83
CA SER A 805 3.96 4.88 33.68
C SER A 805 3.89 5.36 32.21
N SER A 806 4.19 4.46 31.27
CA SER A 806 4.16 4.72 29.83
C SER A 806 2.85 4.28 29.16
N VAL A 807 1.95 3.64 29.90
CA VAL A 807 0.70 3.10 29.34
C VAL A 807 -0.30 4.21 29.10
N VAL A 808 -0.78 4.32 27.86
CA VAL A 808 -1.88 5.22 27.49
C VAL A 808 -3.17 4.42 27.40
N VAL A 809 -4.14 4.71 28.28
CA VAL A 809 -5.47 4.11 28.28
C VAL A 809 -6.39 4.91 27.35
N LEU A 810 -6.97 4.25 26.36
CA LEU A 810 -7.82 4.86 25.33
C LEU A 810 -9.28 5.04 25.79
N ASN A 811 -9.71 4.32 26.82
CA ASN A 811 -11.06 4.35 27.37
C ASN A 811 -11.09 4.72 28.87
N PRO A 812 -10.66 5.96 29.23
CA PRO A 812 -10.48 6.37 30.62
C PRO A 812 -11.77 6.32 31.46
N ASP A 813 -12.95 6.45 30.83
CA ASP A 813 -14.25 6.39 31.51
C ASP A 813 -14.51 5.05 32.24
N ASN A 814 -13.80 3.98 31.87
CA ASN A 814 -13.92 2.67 32.51
C ASN A 814 -12.96 2.46 33.68
N ILE A 815 -12.06 3.41 33.96
CA ILE A 815 -11.07 3.29 35.04
C ILE A 815 -11.78 3.37 36.39
N LYS A 816 -11.66 2.31 37.20
CA LYS A 816 -12.13 2.26 38.59
C LYS A 816 -11.10 2.81 39.56
N ARG A 817 -9.81 2.59 39.29
CA ARG A 817 -8.71 2.99 40.16
C ARG A 817 -7.40 3.08 39.38
N GLU A 818 -6.62 4.12 39.64
CA GLU A 818 -5.29 4.32 39.07
C GLU A 818 -4.27 4.62 40.17
N THR A 819 -3.12 3.95 40.11
CA THR A 819 -2.00 4.07 41.05
C THR A 819 -0.69 3.95 40.28
N SER A 820 0.43 4.37 40.87
CA SER A 820 1.76 4.30 40.23
C SER A 820 2.21 2.88 39.84
N SER A 821 1.54 1.84 40.32
CA SER A 821 1.88 0.43 40.06
C SER A 821 0.74 -0.38 39.42
N CYS A 822 -0.46 0.18 39.27
CA CYS A 822 -1.63 -0.55 38.76
C CYS A 822 -2.72 0.40 38.23
N ILE A 823 -3.29 0.06 37.07
CA ILE A 823 -4.51 0.67 36.52
C ILE A 823 -5.60 -0.41 36.49
N SER A 824 -6.69 -0.21 37.22
CA SER A 824 -7.83 -1.13 37.26
C SER A 824 -9.04 -0.52 36.56
N ALA A 825 -9.62 -1.23 35.59
CA ALA A 825 -10.78 -0.81 34.82
C ALA A 825 -11.83 -1.91 34.68
N TYR A 826 -13.07 -1.54 34.37
CA TYR A 826 -14.18 -2.47 34.11
C TYR A 826 -15.33 -1.74 33.38
N PRO A 827 -16.07 -2.38 32.45
CA PRO A 827 -15.96 -3.78 32.02
C PRO A 827 -14.84 -4.04 31.01
N SER A 828 -14.21 -3.00 30.46
CA SER A 828 -13.15 -3.12 29.47
C SER A 828 -11.99 -2.18 29.71
N ILE A 829 -10.83 -2.53 29.16
CA ILE A 829 -9.63 -1.71 29.12
C ILE A 829 -9.03 -1.75 27.72
N SER A 830 -8.69 -0.58 27.19
CA SER A 830 -8.11 -0.37 25.87
C SER A 830 -6.79 0.37 26.03
N LEU A 831 -5.69 -0.23 25.58
CA LEU A 831 -4.34 0.28 25.74
C LEU A 831 -3.74 0.61 24.38
N LYS A 832 -3.09 1.77 24.26
CA LYS A 832 -2.36 2.17 23.05
C LYS A 832 -1.03 1.44 22.96
N LYS A 833 -0.68 0.97 21.76
CA LYS A 833 0.63 0.39 21.42
C LYS A 833 1.64 1.48 21.00
N PRO A 834 2.95 1.24 21.17
CA PRO A 834 3.56 0.05 21.78
C PRO A 834 3.37 0.02 23.30
N LEU A 835 3.19 -1.19 23.84
CA LEU A 835 3.23 -1.43 25.28
C LEU A 835 4.68 -1.74 25.70
N CYS A 836 5.04 -1.60 26.98
CA CYS A 836 6.38 -1.96 27.47
C CYS A 836 6.28 -2.72 28.80
N ASN A 837 6.67 -4.01 28.84
CA ASN A 837 6.71 -4.84 30.04
C ASN A 837 5.44 -4.78 30.91
N VAL A 838 4.27 -4.88 30.28
CA VAL A 838 2.99 -4.93 31.00
C VAL A 838 2.23 -6.23 30.77
N GLU A 839 1.47 -6.60 31.79
CA GLU A 839 0.48 -7.68 31.75
C GLU A 839 -0.90 -7.15 32.16
N VAL A 840 -1.94 -7.79 31.63
CA VAL A 840 -3.32 -7.54 32.02
C VAL A 840 -3.83 -8.76 32.79
N VAL A 841 -4.34 -8.50 33.98
CA VAL A 841 -4.84 -9.48 34.93
C VAL A 841 -6.34 -9.30 35.10
N PHE A 842 -7.11 -10.36 34.89
CA PHE A 842 -8.52 -10.43 35.29
C PHE A 842 -8.63 -10.87 36.75
N THR A 843 -9.27 -10.05 37.58
CA THR A 843 -9.58 -10.37 38.97
C THR A 843 -11.07 -10.59 39.14
N ASP A 844 -11.45 -11.73 39.73
CA ASP A 844 -12.85 -12.09 39.94
C ASP A 844 -13.41 -11.63 41.31
N GLU A 845 -14.69 -11.92 41.56
CA GLU A 845 -15.43 -11.56 42.77
C GLU A 845 -14.90 -12.19 44.07
N ARG A 846 -14.02 -13.19 43.97
CA ARG A 846 -13.33 -13.82 45.11
C ARG A 846 -11.88 -13.38 45.22
N GLY A 847 -11.44 -12.42 44.41
CA GLY A 847 -10.06 -11.92 44.40
C GLY A 847 -9.06 -12.85 43.72
N ARG A 848 -9.51 -13.84 42.92
CA ARG A 848 -8.61 -14.71 42.16
C ARG A 848 -8.16 -14.01 40.90
N GLU A 849 -6.87 -14.12 40.61
CA GLU A 849 -6.21 -13.42 39.53
C GLU A 849 -5.81 -14.36 38.40
N TRP A 850 -6.06 -13.91 37.16
CA TRP A 850 -5.75 -14.64 35.94
C TRP A 850 -5.04 -13.70 34.97
N ILE A 851 -3.82 -14.03 34.57
CA ILE A 851 -3.17 -13.30 33.47
C ILE A 851 -3.93 -13.63 32.19
N VAL A 852 -4.41 -12.59 31.50
CA VAL A 852 -5.23 -12.69 30.28
C VAL A 852 -4.58 -12.00 29.08
N TYR A 853 -3.51 -11.26 29.33
CA TYR A 853 -2.60 -10.78 28.30
C TYR A 853 -1.25 -10.55 28.95
N LYS A 854 -0.18 -10.95 28.26
CA LYS A 854 1.19 -10.59 28.62
C LYS A 854 1.85 -10.09 27.35
N GLN A 855 2.48 -8.93 27.40
CA GLN A 855 3.31 -8.52 26.27
C GLN A 855 4.43 -9.54 26.06
N PRO A 856 4.71 -9.98 24.81
CA PRO A 856 5.85 -10.85 24.54
C PRO A 856 7.15 -10.24 25.09
N ASP A 857 7.95 -11.03 25.80
CA ASP A 857 9.23 -10.56 26.35
C ASP A 857 10.14 -10.14 25.16
N LEU A 858 10.28 -8.83 24.96
CA LEU A 858 11.17 -8.24 23.95
C LEU A 858 12.67 -8.48 24.26
N ASN A 859 12.98 -8.94 25.48
CA ASN A 859 14.34 -9.15 25.98
C ASN A 859 14.87 -10.58 25.81
N ALA A 860 14.10 -11.50 25.22
CA ALA A 860 14.60 -12.82 24.86
C ALA A 860 14.21 -13.16 23.42
N SER A 861 15.11 -12.86 22.49
CA SER A 861 15.15 -13.43 21.12
C SER A 861 14.01 -13.09 20.15
N SER A 862 13.30 -11.98 20.31
CA SER A 862 12.10 -11.66 19.51
C SER A 862 12.22 -10.49 18.54
N ILE A 863 13.36 -10.38 17.84
CA ILE A 863 13.37 -9.90 16.46
C ILE A 863 13.11 -11.12 15.56
N ALA A 864 11.85 -11.50 15.44
CA ALA A 864 11.32 -12.41 14.43
C ALA A 864 9.80 -12.39 14.64
N ILE A 865 9.06 -11.54 13.94
CA ILE A 865 8.26 -11.96 12.78
C ILE A 865 8.12 -10.80 11.74
N TYR A 866 8.97 -9.78 11.82
CA TYR A 866 9.37 -9.01 10.64
C TYR A 866 10.88 -9.11 10.55
N GLU A 867 11.41 -9.53 9.40
CA GLU A 867 12.85 -9.45 9.12
C GLU A 867 13.29 -8.01 9.48
N SER A 868 14.18 -7.82 10.45
CA SER A 868 14.69 -6.47 10.75
C SER A 868 15.67 -6.02 9.67
N PRO A 869 15.95 -4.72 9.51
CA PRO A 869 17.02 -4.28 8.61
C PRO A 869 18.35 -4.98 8.92
N LEU A 870 18.66 -5.22 10.19
CA LEU A 870 19.87 -5.96 10.58
C LEU A 870 19.82 -7.42 10.12
N ASP A 871 18.69 -8.12 10.24
CA ASP A 871 18.58 -9.50 9.75
C ASP A 871 18.67 -9.54 8.22
N HIS A 872 18.00 -8.61 7.54
CA HIS A 872 18.02 -8.47 6.09
C HIS A 872 19.45 -8.25 5.58
N PHE A 873 20.10 -7.17 6.01
CA PHE A 873 21.42 -6.79 5.53
C PHE A 873 22.53 -7.71 6.07
N SER A 874 22.40 -8.30 7.26
CA SER A 874 23.41 -9.25 7.76
C SER A 874 23.31 -10.64 7.13
N ASN A 875 22.15 -11.00 6.57
CA ASN A 875 21.98 -12.22 5.78
C ASN A 875 22.22 -11.98 4.28
N GLU A 876 22.20 -10.72 3.83
CA GLU A 876 22.57 -10.35 2.45
C GLU A 876 24.00 -10.82 2.15
N LYS A 877 24.15 -11.69 1.15
CA LYS A 877 25.41 -12.39 0.92
C LYS A 877 26.60 -11.45 0.68
N GLY A 878 26.37 -10.29 0.07
CA GLY A 878 27.41 -9.28 -0.20
C GLY A 878 27.90 -8.52 1.05
N LEU A 879 27.12 -8.53 2.14
CA LEU A 879 27.42 -7.79 3.38
C LEU A 879 27.68 -8.72 4.56
N ARG A 880 27.24 -9.98 4.47
CA ARG A 880 27.36 -10.98 5.56
C ARG A 880 28.77 -11.09 6.12
N ASP A 881 29.79 -11.13 5.27
CA ASP A 881 31.18 -11.23 5.71
C ASP A 881 31.66 -9.95 6.41
N LEU A 882 31.20 -8.77 5.95
CA LEU A 882 31.50 -7.49 6.59
C LEU A 882 30.82 -7.40 7.97
N PHE A 883 29.56 -7.84 8.08
CA PHE A 883 28.84 -7.90 9.35
C PHE A 883 29.48 -8.87 10.35
N ASN A 884 29.98 -10.02 9.90
CA ASN A 884 30.65 -11.00 10.76
C ASN A 884 32.12 -10.65 11.05
N SER A 885 32.67 -9.61 10.41
CA SER A 885 34.05 -9.19 10.63
C SER A 885 34.23 -8.58 12.02
N GLN A 886 35.26 -9.03 12.72
CA GLN A 886 35.62 -8.51 14.03
C GLN A 886 36.37 -7.18 13.90
N VAL A 887 35.83 -6.12 14.50
CA VAL A 887 36.46 -4.81 14.62
C VAL A 887 36.60 -4.47 16.10
N ARG A 888 37.84 -4.41 16.58
CA ARG A 888 38.18 -4.29 18.01
C ARG A 888 37.62 -5.46 18.82
N HIS A 889 36.61 -5.21 19.66
CA HIS A 889 36.09 -6.17 20.62
C HIS A 889 34.72 -6.75 20.22
N TYR A 890 34.17 -6.31 19.10
CA TYR A 890 32.87 -6.73 18.57
C TYR A 890 32.99 -7.15 17.12
N THR A 891 32.11 -8.04 16.67
CA THR A 891 31.74 -8.07 15.26
C THR A 891 30.94 -6.83 14.89
N ILE A 892 30.98 -6.40 13.63
CA ILE A 892 30.12 -5.30 13.17
C ILE A 892 28.65 -5.60 13.49
N LYS A 893 28.20 -6.84 13.30
CA LYS A 893 26.84 -7.29 13.62
C LYS A 893 26.48 -7.08 15.10
N GLU A 894 27.36 -7.44 16.01
CA GLU A 894 27.13 -7.25 17.45
C GLU A 894 27.07 -5.77 17.83
N HIS A 895 27.99 -4.96 17.30
CA HIS A 895 28.01 -3.51 17.51
C HIS A 895 26.73 -2.86 17.00
N THR A 896 26.41 -3.11 15.73
CA THR A 896 25.19 -2.61 15.09
C THR A 896 23.93 -3.01 15.85
N ARG A 897 23.85 -4.24 16.35
CA ARG A 897 22.72 -4.67 17.19
C ARG A 897 22.58 -3.79 18.43
N MET A 898 23.67 -3.54 19.16
CA MET A 898 23.65 -2.68 20.34
C MET A 898 23.23 -1.24 19.98
N VAL A 899 23.70 -0.70 18.85
CA VAL A 899 23.30 0.63 18.36
C VAL A 899 21.79 0.68 18.08
N CYS A 900 21.24 -0.30 17.36
CA CYS A 900 19.80 -0.38 17.10
C CYS A 900 18.99 -0.58 18.38
N GLU A 901 19.49 -1.36 19.34
CA GLU A 901 18.86 -1.53 20.65
C GLU A 901 18.84 -0.23 21.46
N GLN A 902 19.89 0.59 21.41
CA GLN A 902 19.88 1.93 22.03
C GLN A 902 18.83 2.85 21.39
N PHE A 903 18.71 2.81 20.06
CA PHE A 903 17.67 3.54 19.35
C PHE A 903 16.26 3.12 19.81
N MET A 904 16.00 1.82 19.88
CA MET A 904 14.71 1.29 20.33
C MET A 904 14.43 1.60 21.81
N LYS A 905 15.47 1.58 22.66
CA LYS A 905 15.35 1.84 24.10
C LYS A 905 15.00 3.30 24.39
N TYR A 906 15.67 4.25 23.74
CA TYR A 906 15.57 5.68 24.11
C TYR A 906 14.79 6.53 23.12
N PHE A 907 14.75 6.15 21.84
CA PHE A 907 14.21 7.00 20.77
C PHE A 907 13.00 6.39 20.07
N SER A 908 12.46 5.26 20.55
CA SER A 908 11.29 4.61 19.96
C SER A 908 10.02 5.47 19.98
N SER A 909 9.91 6.43 20.90
CA SER A 909 8.84 7.42 20.97
C SER A 909 9.22 8.79 20.39
N ALA A 910 10.49 9.01 20.02
CA ALA A 910 10.99 10.30 19.55
C ALA A 910 10.38 10.70 18.19
N ASN A 911 10.11 12.00 18.01
CA ASN A 911 9.64 12.55 16.75
C ASN A 911 10.82 12.80 15.80
N VAL A 912 11.32 11.73 15.18
CA VAL A 912 12.47 11.78 14.27
C VAL A 912 12.09 12.52 12.97
N PRO A 913 12.94 13.40 12.41
CA PRO A 913 12.63 14.18 11.21
C PRO A 913 12.54 13.39 9.90
N ILE A 914 12.79 12.08 9.94
CA ILE A 914 12.72 11.15 8.81
C ILE A 914 11.94 9.91 9.21
N ARG A 915 11.56 9.11 8.21
CA ARG A 915 10.97 7.78 8.41
C ARG A 915 11.82 6.94 9.38
N ARG A 916 11.19 6.38 10.42
CA ARG A 916 11.90 5.61 11.46
C ARG A 916 12.56 4.35 10.92
N ASP A 917 11.89 3.69 9.99
CA ASP A 917 12.41 2.52 9.28
C ASP A 917 13.66 2.88 8.45
N LEU A 918 13.69 4.06 7.81
CA LEU A 918 14.88 4.57 7.11
C LEU A 918 16.05 4.85 8.08
N LEU A 919 15.78 5.41 9.26
CA LEU A 919 16.82 5.60 10.28
C LEU A 919 17.38 4.25 10.77
N LEU A 920 16.54 3.23 10.95
CA LEU A 920 16.98 1.88 11.33
C LEU A 920 17.84 1.23 10.23
N VAL A 921 17.53 1.45 8.95
CA VAL A 921 18.39 1.05 7.82
C VAL A 921 19.76 1.73 7.93
N PHE A 922 19.79 3.03 8.20
CA PHE A 922 21.03 3.77 8.40
C PHE A 922 21.86 3.26 9.57
N LEU A 923 21.26 3.13 10.75
CA LEU A 923 21.94 2.60 11.94
C LEU A 923 22.44 1.18 11.69
N THR A 924 21.75 0.40 10.86
CA THR A 924 22.22 -0.94 10.48
C THR A 924 23.50 -0.89 9.66
N LEU A 925 23.62 0.08 8.75
CA LEU A 925 24.69 0.15 7.77
C LEU A 925 25.82 1.12 8.13
N HIS A 926 25.66 1.98 9.14
CA HIS A 926 26.55 3.11 9.43
C HIS A 926 28.04 2.75 9.46
N ASP A 927 28.35 1.55 9.96
CA ASP A 927 29.70 1.05 10.20
C ASP A 927 30.16 -0.05 9.23
N ILE A 928 29.37 -0.38 8.21
CA ILE A 928 29.64 -1.56 7.36
C ILE A 928 30.94 -1.43 6.53
N GLY A 929 31.45 -0.20 6.34
CA GLY A 929 32.75 0.06 5.71
C GLY A 929 33.97 -0.14 6.61
N LYS A 930 33.80 -0.19 7.95
CA LYS A 930 34.91 -0.33 8.93
C LYS A 930 35.82 -1.53 8.69
N PRO A 931 35.31 -2.73 8.35
CA PRO A 931 36.15 -3.90 8.07
C PRO A 931 37.05 -3.74 6.84
N ILE A 932 36.70 -2.86 5.89
CA ILE A 932 37.46 -2.65 4.66
C ILE A 932 38.63 -1.71 4.92
N ASN A 933 38.32 -0.51 5.41
CA ASN A 933 39.31 0.45 5.85
C ASN A 933 38.72 1.29 6.99
N ARG A 934 39.42 1.32 8.12
CA ARG A 934 38.97 2.03 9.30
C ARG A 934 39.18 3.55 9.21
N GLU A 935 40.21 4.00 8.50
CA GLU A 935 40.49 5.44 8.34
C GLU A 935 39.53 6.08 7.34
N GLU A 936 39.14 5.34 6.30
CA GLU A 936 38.25 5.78 5.21
C GLU A 936 36.84 5.19 5.31
N GLN A 937 36.43 4.78 6.52
CA GLN A 937 35.18 4.02 6.74
C GLN A 937 33.95 4.68 6.11
N TYR A 938 33.86 6.00 6.17
CA TYR A 938 32.73 6.78 5.69
C TYR A 938 32.60 6.72 4.16
N GLU A 939 33.72 6.70 3.44
CA GLU A 939 33.76 6.55 1.99
C GLU A 939 33.33 5.13 1.60
N TYR A 940 33.85 4.11 2.28
CA TYR A 940 33.49 2.72 2.01
C TYR A 940 32.03 2.42 2.36
N THR A 941 31.53 2.89 3.50
CA THR A 941 30.10 2.79 3.85
C THR A 941 29.25 3.50 2.80
N SER A 942 29.60 4.73 2.40
CA SER A 942 28.87 5.46 1.34
C SER A 942 28.86 4.71 0.01
N ASN A 943 29.98 4.12 -0.37
CA ASN A 943 30.10 3.34 -1.60
C ASN A 943 29.29 2.05 -1.56
N ILE A 944 29.16 1.42 -0.39
CA ILE A 944 28.28 0.28 -0.18
C ILE A 944 26.82 0.73 -0.28
N ILE A 945 26.43 1.77 0.46
CA ILE A 945 25.07 2.32 0.43
C ILE A 945 24.66 2.73 -0.98
N ARG A 946 25.55 3.25 -1.83
CA ARG A 946 25.22 3.57 -3.24
C ARG A 946 24.95 2.36 -4.12
N LYS A 947 25.49 1.19 -3.78
CA LYS A 947 25.46 -0.02 -4.62
C LYS A 947 24.38 -1.01 -4.22
N ILE A 948 24.01 -1.04 -2.94
CA ILE A 948 23.00 -1.98 -2.43
C ILE A 948 21.57 -1.42 -2.59
N SER A 949 20.61 -2.33 -2.71
CA SER A 949 19.19 -1.98 -2.51
C SER A 949 19.00 -1.60 -1.05
N LEU A 950 18.30 -0.50 -0.78
CA LEU A 950 17.89 -0.15 0.59
C LEU A 950 16.56 -0.81 0.96
N ASP A 951 15.81 -1.31 -0.02
CA ASP A 951 14.50 -1.92 0.19
C ASP A 951 14.64 -3.18 1.04
N CYS A 952 14.02 -3.16 2.23
CA CYS A 952 14.03 -4.25 3.18
C CYS A 952 12.74 -4.24 3.98
N CYS A 953 12.36 -5.38 4.57
CA CYS A 953 11.23 -5.46 5.50
C CYS A 953 9.87 -5.02 4.89
N GLY A 954 9.70 -5.11 3.57
CA GLY A 954 8.49 -4.65 2.85
C GLY A 954 8.41 -3.14 2.61
N ASN A 955 9.46 -2.38 2.94
CA ASN A 955 9.54 -0.95 2.71
C ASN A 955 10.37 -0.63 1.47
N HIS A 956 9.92 0.36 0.70
CA HIS A 956 10.64 0.92 -0.43
C HIS A 956 11.20 2.30 -0.09
N TYR A 957 12.43 2.58 -0.53
CA TYR A 957 13.13 3.83 -0.27
C TYR A 957 13.54 4.54 -1.55
N THR A 958 13.38 5.86 -1.57
CA THR A 958 13.63 6.72 -2.72
C THR A 958 15.10 7.12 -2.82
N GLU A 959 15.50 7.69 -3.95
CA GLU A 959 16.85 8.26 -4.06
C GLU A 959 17.04 9.45 -3.10
N ASN A 960 15.98 10.21 -2.79
CA ASN A 960 16.04 11.25 -1.76
C ASN A 960 16.36 10.66 -0.37
N ASP A 961 15.74 9.52 -0.02
CA ASP A 961 16.05 8.80 1.22
C ASP A 961 17.52 8.37 1.27
N ARG A 962 18.06 7.89 0.14
CA ARG A 962 19.48 7.53 0.01
C ARG A 962 20.39 8.75 0.21
N GLN A 963 20.06 9.91 -0.35
CA GLN A 963 20.84 11.14 -0.17
C GLN A 963 20.89 11.59 1.29
N ILE A 964 19.79 11.45 2.04
CA ILE A 964 19.76 11.68 3.48
C ILE A 964 20.78 10.78 4.19
N LEU A 965 20.80 9.47 3.90
CA LEU A 965 21.76 8.54 4.53
C LEU A 965 23.21 8.88 4.19
N LEU A 966 23.48 9.20 2.92
CA LEU A 966 24.82 9.57 2.45
C LEU A 966 25.33 10.86 3.10
N SER A 967 24.43 11.79 3.46
CA SER A 967 24.81 13.03 4.14
C SER A 967 25.37 12.77 5.55
N LEU A 968 24.81 11.79 6.28
CA LEU A 968 25.26 11.39 7.62
C LEU A 968 26.62 10.67 7.59
N LEU A 969 27.07 10.24 6.41
CA LEU A 969 28.34 9.52 6.19
C LEU A 969 29.43 10.41 5.60
N GLN A 970 29.38 11.72 5.86
CA GLN A 970 30.43 12.64 5.40
C GLN A 970 31.53 12.91 6.45
N GLY A 971 31.43 12.36 7.67
CA GLY A 971 32.44 12.50 8.74
C GLY A 971 31.87 12.36 10.16
N ASP A 972 32.69 12.57 11.19
CA ASP A 972 32.30 12.65 12.62
C ASP A 972 32.32 14.11 13.12
N TYR A 973 31.55 14.99 12.47
CA TYR A 973 31.62 16.44 12.75
C TYR A 973 31.20 16.79 14.18
N ILE A 974 30.21 16.08 14.75
CA ILE A 974 29.77 16.26 16.12
C ILE A 974 30.82 15.74 17.11
N GLY A 975 31.39 14.56 16.87
CA GLY A 975 32.42 14.01 17.73
C GLY A 975 33.71 14.84 17.70
N ASP A 976 34.11 15.39 16.56
CA ASP A 976 35.28 16.26 16.45
C ASP A 976 35.10 17.60 17.18
N TYR A 977 33.90 18.17 17.12
CA TYR A 977 33.53 19.33 17.92
C TYR A 977 33.54 19.03 19.43
N PHE A 978 32.96 17.91 19.84
CA PHE A 978 32.97 17.47 21.24
C PHE A 978 34.39 17.19 21.76
N LYS A 979 35.29 16.65 20.92
CA LYS A 979 36.73 16.49 21.22
C LYS A 979 37.50 17.82 21.20
N GLY A 980 36.92 18.91 20.69
CA GLY A 980 37.56 20.23 20.58
C GLY A 980 38.54 20.35 19.41
N ILE A 981 38.45 19.46 18.41
CA ILE A 981 39.28 19.47 17.21
C ILE A 981 38.81 20.57 16.25
N VAL A 982 37.50 20.81 16.19
CA VAL A 982 36.85 21.82 15.36
C VAL A 982 36.01 22.75 16.25
N ASN A 983 35.93 24.04 15.90
CA ASN A 983 35.12 25.03 16.64
C ASN A 983 33.66 25.06 16.17
N VAL A 984 32.78 25.70 16.96
CA VAL A 984 31.33 25.71 16.70
C VAL A 984 30.98 26.26 15.31
N ASP A 985 31.60 27.37 14.88
CA ASP A 985 31.32 27.99 13.57
C ASP A 985 31.59 27.04 12.41
N LYS A 986 32.76 26.37 12.40
CA LYS A 986 33.11 25.42 11.35
C LYS A 986 32.19 24.19 11.38
N THR A 987 31.78 23.74 12.56
CA THR A 987 30.83 22.63 12.70
C THR A 987 29.46 23.01 12.13
N VAL A 988 28.95 24.21 12.45
CA VAL A 988 27.70 24.74 11.88
C VAL A 988 27.81 24.87 10.36
N ASP A 989 28.93 25.35 9.82
CA ASP A 989 29.14 25.44 8.37
C ASP A 989 29.10 24.09 7.66
N GLN A 990 29.65 23.03 8.28
CA GLN A 990 29.60 21.68 7.72
C GLN A 990 28.19 21.11 7.83
N LEU A 991 27.55 21.20 9.00
CA LEU A 991 26.16 20.75 9.17
C LEU A 991 25.21 21.49 8.20
N SER A 992 25.44 22.77 7.92
CA SER A 992 24.67 23.54 6.92
C SER A 992 24.77 22.92 5.53
N LYS A 993 25.98 22.54 5.09
CA LYS A 993 26.19 21.88 3.79
C LYS A 993 25.52 20.52 3.73
N LEU A 994 25.59 19.75 4.81
CA LEU A 994 24.99 18.42 4.88
C LEU A 994 23.46 18.47 4.95
N ALA A 995 22.90 19.43 5.68
CA ALA A 995 21.46 19.68 5.73
C ALA A 995 20.92 20.06 4.33
N LEU A 996 21.64 20.91 3.59
CA LEU A 996 21.33 21.23 2.19
C LEU A 996 21.40 19.99 1.29
N MET A 997 22.42 19.15 1.45
CA MET A 997 22.55 17.89 0.71
C MET A 997 21.40 16.92 1.01
N ALA A 998 20.90 16.90 2.24
CA ALA A 998 19.76 16.09 2.68
C ALA A 998 18.39 16.74 2.37
N ASN A 999 18.36 17.96 1.85
CA ASN A 999 17.16 18.78 1.69
C ASN A 999 16.33 18.90 2.99
N MET A 1000 17.03 19.17 4.11
CA MET A 1000 16.45 19.30 5.45
C MET A 1000 16.72 20.67 6.06
N ARG A 1001 15.86 21.10 6.99
CA ARG A 1001 16.18 22.23 7.88
C ARG A 1001 17.40 21.87 8.72
N LEU A 1002 18.26 22.85 8.99
CA LEU A 1002 19.49 22.66 9.75
C LEU A 1002 19.21 22.20 11.18
N SER A 1003 18.15 22.70 11.83
CA SER A 1003 17.71 22.25 13.15
C SER A 1003 17.27 20.79 13.15
N ASP A 1004 16.48 20.40 12.14
CA ASP A 1004 15.98 19.04 11.97
C ASP A 1004 17.16 18.08 11.68
N TYR A 1005 18.12 18.53 10.86
CA TYR A 1005 19.32 17.78 10.54
C TYR A 1005 20.24 17.59 11.76
N LEU A 1006 20.46 18.64 12.56
CA LEU A 1006 21.23 18.55 13.80
C LEU A 1006 20.59 17.54 14.76
N TYR A 1007 19.26 17.57 14.92
CA TYR A 1007 18.55 16.63 15.78
C TYR A 1007 18.70 15.18 15.31
N LEU A 1008 18.53 14.93 14.00
CA LEU A 1008 18.75 13.61 13.40
C LEU A 1008 20.18 13.09 13.64
N TYR A 1009 21.18 13.95 13.43
CA TYR A 1009 22.59 13.60 13.62
C TYR A 1009 22.88 13.31 15.10
N MET A 1010 22.32 14.09 16.03
CA MET A 1010 22.46 13.85 17.46
C MET A 1010 21.87 12.51 17.89
N ILE A 1011 20.71 12.12 17.36
CA ILE A 1011 20.13 10.78 17.64
C ILE A 1011 21.09 9.69 17.18
N TYR A 1012 21.61 9.77 15.95
CA TYR A 1012 22.60 8.83 15.45
C TYR A 1012 23.85 8.79 16.34
N TYR A 1013 24.45 9.95 16.62
CA TYR A 1013 25.66 10.07 17.42
C TYR A 1013 25.47 9.46 18.81
N GLN A 1014 24.33 9.71 19.46
CA GLN A 1014 24.03 9.16 20.77
C GLN A 1014 23.78 7.65 20.72
N CYS A 1015 23.11 7.12 19.69
CA CYS A 1015 22.93 5.66 19.56
C CYS A 1015 24.27 4.94 19.40
N ASP A 1016 25.17 5.45 18.55
CA ASP A 1016 26.50 4.87 18.36
C ASP A 1016 27.36 5.00 19.64
N ALA A 1017 27.43 6.18 20.24
CA ALA A 1017 28.21 6.39 21.46
C ALA A 1017 27.66 5.60 22.66
N ALA A 1018 26.34 5.53 22.83
CA ALA A 1018 25.71 4.82 23.93
C ALA A 1018 25.85 3.30 23.85
N SER A 1019 26.16 2.74 22.68
CA SER A 1019 26.43 1.31 22.51
C SER A 1019 27.76 0.86 23.15
N TYR A 1020 28.67 1.80 23.43
CA TYR A 1020 29.96 1.56 24.12
C TYR A 1020 29.86 1.75 25.64
N THR A 1021 28.72 1.44 26.24
CA THR A 1021 28.53 1.48 27.70
C THR A 1021 27.97 0.15 28.21
N ALA A 1022 28.28 -0.21 29.46
CA ALA A 1022 27.91 -1.50 30.04
C ALA A 1022 26.40 -1.78 30.05
N ASP A 1023 25.57 -0.75 30.22
CA ASP A 1023 24.10 -0.89 30.21
C ASP A 1023 23.53 -1.29 28.83
N ALA A 1024 24.33 -1.12 27.75
CA ALA A 1024 24.00 -1.50 26.39
C ALA A 1024 24.58 -2.88 25.98
N GLY A 1025 25.26 -3.59 26.89
CA GLY A 1025 26.11 -4.74 26.54
C GLY A 1025 27.50 -4.34 26.01
N GLY A 1026 27.79 -3.03 26.01
CA GLY A 1026 29.04 -2.40 25.63
C GLY A 1026 30.19 -2.64 26.62
N TYR A 1027 31.45 -2.50 26.17
CA TYR A 1027 32.61 -2.39 27.05
C TYR A 1027 32.57 -1.05 27.75
N LYS A 1028 33.03 -1.00 29.01
CA LYS A 1028 33.03 0.23 29.81
C LYS A 1028 34.00 1.29 29.30
N TYR A 1029 33.63 2.02 28.24
CA TYR A 1029 34.46 3.01 27.59
C TYR A 1029 33.87 4.41 27.63
N LEU A 1030 32.56 4.58 27.36
CA LEU A 1030 31.91 5.89 27.23
C LEU A 1030 30.93 6.23 28.36
N GLU A 1031 30.91 5.51 29.50
CA GLU A 1031 30.05 5.84 30.64
C GLU A 1031 30.14 7.31 31.07
N PRO A 1032 31.32 7.97 31.14
CA PRO A 1032 31.40 9.37 31.56
C PRO A 1032 30.75 10.37 30.59
N LEU A 1033 30.36 9.92 29.39
CA LEU A 1033 29.70 10.76 28.40
C LEU A 1033 28.23 11.03 28.76
N PHE A 1034 27.59 10.14 29.53
CA PHE A 1034 26.14 10.15 29.78
C PHE A 1034 25.82 10.34 31.26
N GLU A 1035 24.64 10.88 31.54
CA GLU A 1035 24.02 10.86 32.86
C GLU A 1035 23.10 9.64 33.00
N TYR A 1036 22.96 9.16 34.24
CA TYR A 1036 22.27 7.91 34.56
C TYR A 1036 21.32 8.13 35.73
N ASP A 1037 20.06 7.73 35.57
CA ASP A 1037 19.06 7.71 36.65
C ASP A 1037 19.35 6.55 37.61
N ASP A 1038 19.85 5.45 37.06
CA ASP A 1038 20.32 4.28 37.78
C ASP A 1038 21.47 3.59 37.00
N PRO A 1039 22.22 2.64 37.60
CA PRO A 1039 23.37 2.00 36.96
C PRO A 1039 23.11 1.28 35.62
N LEU A 1040 21.85 1.08 35.23
CA LEU A 1040 21.39 0.37 34.03
C LEU A 1040 20.57 1.27 33.07
N THR A 1041 20.28 2.51 33.47
CA THR A 1041 19.39 3.41 32.71
C THR A 1041 19.97 4.81 32.60
N LYS A 1042 20.35 5.20 31.37
CA LYS A 1042 20.69 6.59 31.03
C LYS A 1042 19.49 7.52 31.22
N THR A 1043 19.74 8.71 31.76
CA THR A 1043 18.74 9.77 31.90
C THR A 1043 18.32 10.28 30.52
N PHE A 1044 17.02 10.35 30.26
CA PHE A 1044 16.47 10.88 29.00
C PHE A 1044 15.87 12.26 29.23
N ASP A 1045 16.29 13.26 28.45
CA ASP A 1045 15.78 14.62 28.53
C ASP A 1045 14.57 14.75 27.60
N SER A 1046 13.37 14.78 28.19
CA SER A 1046 12.11 14.80 27.42
C SER A 1046 11.89 16.08 26.64
N ASP A 1047 12.44 17.21 27.09
CA ASP A 1047 12.26 18.51 26.44
C ASP A 1047 13.14 18.61 25.19
N GLU A 1048 14.33 18.02 25.25
CA GLU A 1048 15.27 17.95 24.13
C GLU A 1048 15.05 16.73 23.22
N GLY A 1049 14.38 15.67 23.71
CA GLY A 1049 14.19 14.42 22.99
C GLY A 1049 15.50 13.62 22.81
N LEU A 1050 16.47 13.82 23.70
CA LEU A 1050 17.82 13.24 23.63
C LEU A 1050 18.24 12.58 24.95
N ILE A 1051 19.20 11.67 24.88
CA ILE A 1051 19.83 11.10 26.08
C ILE A 1051 20.69 12.20 26.72
N ARG A 1052 20.53 12.42 28.02
CA ARG A 1052 21.28 13.45 28.74
C ARG A 1052 22.77 13.09 28.78
N MET A 1053 23.60 14.00 28.26
CA MET A 1053 25.06 13.88 28.32
C MET A 1053 25.59 14.58 29.57
N SER A 1054 26.82 14.24 30.00
CA SER A 1054 27.44 14.92 31.13
C SER A 1054 27.61 16.42 30.87
N ASP A 1055 27.52 17.21 31.94
CA ASP A 1055 27.49 18.68 31.93
C ASP A 1055 28.41 19.37 30.90
N ASN A 1056 29.64 18.90 30.72
CA ASN A 1056 30.59 19.51 29.78
C ASN A 1056 30.16 19.31 28.31
N TYR A 1057 29.72 18.11 27.95
CA TYR A 1057 29.26 17.81 26.59
C TYR A 1057 27.87 18.39 26.35
N TRP A 1058 27.00 18.39 27.37
CA TRP A 1058 25.68 19.00 27.24
C TRP A 1058 25.77 20.50 26.98
N LYS A 1059 26.67 21.23 27.66
CA LYS A 1059 26.93 22.65 27.37
C LYS A 1059 27.38 22.89 25.94
N LYS A 1060 28.28 22.04 25.41
CA LYS A 1060 28.72 22.12 24.01
C LYS A 1060 27.57 21.87 23.03
N TYR A 1061 26.70 20.91 23.32
CA TYR A 1061 25.50 20.65 22.52
C TYR A 1061 24.57 21.86 22.50
N ILE A 1062 24.27 22.46 23.67
CA ILE A 1062 23.44 23.67 23.75
C ILE A 1062 24.07 24.85 22.99
N GLU A 1063 25.39 25.03 23.08
CA GLU A 1063 26.11 26.04 22.29
C GLU A 1063 25.96 25.79 20.78
N LEU A 1064 26.13 24.56 20.32
CA LEU A 1064 25.96 24.18 18.91
C LEU A 1064 24.51 24.38 18.44
N LYS A 1065 23.53 23.94 19.25
CA LYS A 1065 22.10 24.09 19.00
C LYS A 1065 21.72 25.56 18.82
N ASN A 1066 22.17 26.43 19.73
CA ASN A 1066 21.88 27.86 19.67
C ASN A 1066 22.47 28.51 18.40
N ASN A 1067 23.72 28.19 18.06
CA ASN A 1067 24.34 28.73 16.83
C ASN A 1067 23.65 28.22 15.55
N VAL A 1068 23.13 26.99 15.54
CA VAL A 1068 22.29 26.48 14.46
C VAL A 1068 21.00 27.29 14.32
N TYR A 1069 20.28 27.55 15.41
CA TYR A 1069 19.06 28.37 15.37
C TYR A 1069 19.35 29.82 14.95
N ASP A 1070 20.44 30.41 15.42
CA ASP A 1070 20.82 31.77 15.02
C ASP A 1070 21.12 31.83 13.51
N ARG A 1071 21.75 30.78 12.95
CA ARG A 1071 22.02 30.67 11.51
C ARG A 1071 20.77 30.48 10.66
N GLU A 1072 19.76 29.76 11.14
CA GLU A 1072 18.48 29.57 10.42
C GLU A 1072 17.59 30.82 10.42
N ASN A 1073 17.74 31.69 11.41
CA ASN A 1073 16.99 32.94 11.53
C ASN A 1073 17.61 34.11 10.72
N LEU A 1074 18.75 33.88 10.06
CA LEU A 1074 19.46 34.82 9.17
C LEU A 1074 19.22 34.46 7.71
#